data_AF-A0A933SCF0-F1
#
_entry.id   AF-A0A933SCF0-F1
#
_cell.length_a   1.000
_cell.length_b   1.000
_cell.length_c   1.000
_cell.angle_alpha   90.00
_cell.angle_beta   90.00
_cell.angle_gamma   90.00
#
_symmetry.space_group_name_H-M   'P 1'
#
loop_
_entity.id
_entity.type
_entity.pdbx_description
1 polymer ?
#
loop_
_entity_poly.entity_id
_entity_poly.type
_entity_poly.pdbx_seq_one_letter_code
_entity_poly.pdbx_strand_id
1 'polypeptide(L)'
;MKAKLAAGVAPAGAALVALWLHARDVRAPFLGEDWALLDATRGRSLFAALAAPDPLGDAVRPLGRQAWFWALDRLGGGAPEVFHAANLALFLIAVLLLAALAHRVAGPRAAAVAAPLFALTHAADVPLLWASGAQDLLALTLALAALLALEASAALAAALFLAALLAKETVVLLPVVALVLARRGHDWGAALRRTLPCFGVLALWAFTAGARAIAHGLHLPADSGPWPTHAAAALAAFLRTLAGAETGATATLRRGAIVAIALAALLACVPAVFERGAPPHARTPDRPAIALGALWAIAGVMPVAAVAPRWRAHHFLFALAGAALALGAACAAAPPWAGAVLVAALGLGSAQARTRSTHAPRPDAWSTLSHVNRAALSAAGSAEHQVLAELKRLHPALDPGTVLFGSGLPPEAGFALGGGALVRVAYADTSLRAYALEDLNVARVRRGPVRILRWSPQSNSLEDTTTRPGTFVSVALAMLVRDEGDAVDGALEAARASGTLTSTGEYLAAWRAWERGERVKAGEALAALGFAANGPADEDVREAAAIARGDSIAAGSRLRTARQGHVLDAAVQGLFADFTLPDESLRTEAVLAAYASRVLAPEFPYSWRRWASVQLLGGHYALAKRSLERYFELAPEARAQDAEALVWLERLAQGTAGPAVP
;
A
#
# COMPACT_ATOMS: atom_id res chain seq x y z
N MET A 1 -7.80 -39.53 33.36
CA MET A 1 -7.60 -39.76 31.91
C MET A 1 -8.66 -39.05 31.05
N LYS A 2 -9.96 -39.31 31.22
CA LYS A 2 -11.05 -38.70 30.41
C LYS A 2 -11.03 -37.16 30.35
N ALA A 3 -10.83 -36.47 31.48
CA ALA A 3 -10.75 -35.00 31.52
C ALA A 3 -9.53 -34.44 30.75
N LYS A 4 -8.38 -35.13 30.78
CA LYS A 4 -7.19 -34.73 30.00
C LYS A 4 -7.42 -34.90 28.51
N LEU A 5 -8.11 -35.96 28.09
CA LEU A 5 -8.50 -36.17 26.69
C LEU A 5 -9.46 -35.07 26.21
N ALA A 6 -10.51 -34.78 26.99
CA ALA A 6 -11.48 -33.74 26.65
C ALA A 6 -10.85 -32.34 26.52
N ALA A 7 -9.87 -32.03 27.38
CA ALA A 7 -9.15 -30.77 27.34
C ALA A 7 -8.29 -30.58 26.08
N GLY A 8 -7.83 -31.68 25.45
CA GLY A 8 -7.03 -31.63 24.22
C GLY A 8 -7.84 -31.67 22.93
N VAL A 9 -9.00 -32.36 22.93
CA VAL A 9 -9.80 -32.58 21.72
C VAL A 9 -10.37 -31.29 21.14
N ALA A 10 -10.97 -30.42 21.97
CA ALA A 10 -11.60 -29.19 21.46
C ALA A 10 -10.59 -28.21 20.85
N PRO A 11 -9.44 -27.90 21.50
CA PRO A 11 -8.39 -27.07 20.88
C PRO A 11 -7.79 -27.68 19.62
N ALA A 12 -7.51 -28.98 19.60
CA ALA A 12 -7.00 -29.67 18.42
C ALA A 12 -8.02 -29.62 17.26
N GLY A 13 -9.31 -29.83 17.56
CA GLY A 13 -10.38 -29.69 16.59
C GLY A 13 -10.49 -28.26 16.05
N ALA A 14 -10.38 -27.23 16.89
CA ALA A 14 -10.38 -25.83 16.46
C ALA A 14 -9.21 -25.52 15.52
N ALA A 15 -8.01 -26.04 15.82
CA ALA A 15 -6.85 -25.94 14.95
C ALA A 15 -7.08 -26.67 13.61
N LEU A 16 -7.70 -27.85 13.60
CA LEU A 16 -8.06 -28.55 12.36
C LEU A 16 -9.09 -27.78 11.52
N VAL A 17 -10.07 -27.12 12.16
CA VAL A 17 -11.03 -26.26 11.47
C VAL A 17 -10.33 -25.06 10.85
N ALA A 18 -9.43 -24.38 11.58
CA ALA A 18 -8.61 -23.29 11.03
C ALA A 18 -7.73 -23.78 9.86
N LEU A 19 -7.06 -24.92 10.01
CA LEU A 19 -6.27 -25.54 8.94
C LEU A 19 -7.14 -25.77 7.69
N TRP A 20 -8.33 -26.35 7.85
CA TRP A 20 -9.23 -26.60 6.73
C TRP A 20 -9.71 -25.29 6.05
N LEU A 21 -10.05 -24.27 6.84
CA LEU A 21 -10.48 -22.96 6.33
C LEU A 21 -9.39 -22.27 5.52
N HIS A 22 -8.13 -22.42 5.92
CA HIS A 22 -6.99 -21.65 5.40
C HIS A 22 -5.99 -22.47 4.59
N ALA A 23 -6.17 -23.78 4.41
CA ALA A 23 -5.24 -24.62 3.65
C ALA A 23 -5.05 -24.15 2.19
N ARG A 24 -6.08 -23.52 1.61
CA ARG A 24 -6.00 -22.96 0.24
C ARG A 24 -5.19 -21.66 0.19
N ASP A 25 -5.09 -20.95 1.30
CA ASP A 25 -4.37 -19.67 1.41
C ASP A 25 -2.86 -19.87 1.31
N VAL A 26 -2.38 -21.10 1.51
CA VAL A 26 -0.99 -21.50 1.27
C VAL A 26 -0.55 -21.24 -0.18
N ARG A 27 -1.48 -21.21 -1.14
CA ARG A 27 -1.18 -20.95 -2.55
C ARG A 27 -1.38 -19.49 -2.95
N ALA A 28 -1.53 -18.59 -1.98
CA ALA A 28 -1.60 -17.16 -2.28
C ALA A 28 -0.27 -16.72 -2.93
N PRO A 29 -0.33 -15.85 -3.96
CA PRO A 29 0.87 -15.23 -4.50
C PRO A 29 1.40 -14.20 -3.49
N PHE A 30 2.68 -13.87 -3.62
CA PHE A 30 3.26 -12.74 -2.92
C PHE A 30 2.61 -11.42 -3.34
N LEU A 31 2.71 -10.47 -2.40
CA LEU A 31 2.32 -9.08 -2.55
C LEU A 31 3.57 -8.19 -2.55
N GLY A 32 3.44 -6.92 -2.95
CA GLY A 32 4.56 -6.00 -3.12
C GLY A 32 5.54 -5.96 -1.94
N GLU A 33 5.02 -5.85 -0.70
CA GLU A 33 5.88 -5.84 0.49
C GLU A 33 6.64 -7.16 0.69
N ASP A 34 6.05 -8.29 0.30
CA ASP A 34 6.69 -9.60 0.39
C ASP A 34 7.91 -9.65 -0.53
N TRP A 35 7.77 -9.14 -1.76
CA TRP A 35 8.88 -9.03 -2.70
C TRP A 35 9.99 -8.11 -2.17
N ALA A 36 9.64 -6.97 -1.57
CA ALA A 36 10.61 -6.04 -0.99
C ALA A 36 11.41 -6.67 0.17
N LEU A 37 10.74 -7.42 1.04
CA LEU A 37 11.37 -8.13 2.16
C LEU A 37 12.24 -9.31 1.70
N LEU A 38 11.76 -10.06 0.70
CA LEU A 38 12.52 -11.16 0.11
C LEU A 38 13.78 -10.64 -0.60
N ASP A 39 13.66 -9.59 -1.41
CA ASP A 39 14.80 -8.95 -2.07
C ASP A 39 15.85 -8.43 -1.07
N ALA A 40 15.40 -7.88 0.06
CA ALA A 40 16.29 -7.37 1.11
C ALA A 40 17.08 -8.47 1.85
N THR A 41 16.67 -9.73 1.76
CA THR A 41 17.28 -10.86 2.50
C THR A 41 17.98 -11.87 1.59
N ARG A 42 17.54 -11.97 0.33
CA ARG A 42 18.03 -12.94 -0.65
C ARG A 42 19.53 -12.79 -0.90
N GLY A 43 20.24 -13.91 -0.91
CA GLY A 43 21.68 -13.96 -1.15
C GLY A 43 22.56 -13.37 -0.04
N ARG A 44 21.98 -12.85 1.05
CA ARG A 44 22.72 -12.27 2.18
C ARG A 44 22.94 -13.29 3.30
N SER A 45 23.99 -13.09 4.09
CA SER A 45 24.10 -13.76 5.39
C SER A 45 23.06 -13.20 6.36
N LEU A 46 22.69 -13.95 7.41
CA LEU A 46 21.73 -13.46 8.40
C LEU A 46 22.17 -12.12 9.02
N PHE A 47 23.45 -12.00 9.34
CA PHE A 47 24.00 -10.76 9.90
C PHE A 47 23.90 -9.60 8.91
N ALA A 48 24.24 -9.81 7.64
CA ALA A 48 24.11 -8.79 6.61
C ALA A 48 22.63 -8.40 6.36
N ALA A 49 21.70 -9.36 6.42
CA ALA A 49 20.27 -9.10 6.33
C ALA A 49 19.78 -8.25 7.52
N LEU A 50 20.19 -8.57 8.74
CA LEU A 50 19.82 -7.83 9.96
C LEU A 50 20.46 -6.44 10.04
N ALA A 51 21.65 -6.26 9.48
CA ALA A 51 22.34 -4.98 9.42
C ALA A 51 21.82 -4.07 8.30
N ALA A 52 21.13 -4.63 7.30
CA ALA A 52 20.57 -3.85 6.21
C ALA A 52 19.45 -2.92 6.71
N PRO A 53 19.32 -1.72 6.10
CA PRO A 53 18.16 -0.86 6.33
C PRO A 53 16.85 -1.63 6.11
N ASP A 54 15.86 -1.34 6.94
CA ASP A 54 14.53 -1.91 6.77
C ASP A 54 13.92 -1.45 5.44
N PRO A 55 13.54 -2.37 4.54
CA PRO A 55 13.12 -2.01 3.19
C PRO A 55 11.80 -1.22 3.13
N LEU A 56 11.00 -1.26 4.21
CA LEU A 56 9.75 -0.52 4.32
C LEU A 56 9.94 0.82 5.06
N GLY A 57 10.95 0.92 5.94
CA GLY A 57 11.38 2.17 6.59
C GLY A 57 10.40 2.72 7.64
N ASP A 58 9.32 2.00 7.93
CA ASP A 58 8.22 2.46 8.78
C ASP A 58 8.32 1.96 10.24
N ALA A 59 9.09 0.89 10.51
CA ALA A 59 9.16 0.30 11.84
C ALA A 59 10.44 -0.53 12.10
N VAL A 60 10.81 -0.67 13.37
CA VAL A 60 11.93 -1.53 13.81
C VAL A 60 11.43 -2.95 14.07
N ARG A 61 11.41 -3.80 13.02
CA ARG A 61 10.88 -5.17 13.11
C ARG A 61 11.85 -6.25 12.58
N PRO A 62 13.10 -6.30 13.07
CA PRO A 62 14.15 -7.17 12.52
C PRO A 62 13.81 -8.65 12.57
N LEU A 63 12.99 -9.10 13.53
CA LEU A 63 12.61 -10.49 13.64
C LEU A 63 11.54 -10.86 12.61
N GLY A 64 10.46 -10.07 12.52
CA GLY A 64 9.32 -10.39 11.67
C GLY A 64 9.54 -10.06 10.18
N ARG A 65 10.53 -9.23 9.86
CA ARG A 65 10.90 -8.84 8.50
C ARG A 65 12.16 -9.57 8.05
N GLN A 66 13.34 -9.14 8.50
CA GLN A 66 14.62 -9.63 8.00
C GLN A 66 14.91 -11.07 8.40
N ALA A 67 14.86 -11.41 9.69
CA ALA A 67 15.22 -12.75 10.15
C ALA A 67 14.23 -13.82 9.65
N TRP A 68 12.92 -13.51 9.69
CA TRP A 68 11.88 -14.41 9.22
C TRP A 68 12.00 -14.69 7.71
N PHE A 69 12.09 -13.64 6.89
CA PHE A 69 12.22 -13.82 5.44
C PHE A 69 13.53 -14.49 5.06
N TRP A 70 14.63 -14.16 5.73
CA TRP A 70 15.90 -14.85 5.54
C TRP A 70 15.79 -16.35 5.82
N ALA A 71 15.18 -16.74 6.94
CA ALA A 71 15.04 -18.14 7.32
C ALA A 71 14.19 -18.92 6.31
N LEU A 72 13.07 -18.35 5.88
CA LEU A 72 12.16 -19.01 4.94
C LEU A 72 12.69 -19.03 3.51
N ASP A 73 13.43 -18.01 3.07
CA ASP A 73 14.15 -18.02 1.79
C ASP A 73 15.15 -19.18 1.75
N ARG A 74 15.88 -19.45 2.85
CA ARG A 74 16.81 -20.60 2.93
C ARG A 74 16.12 -21.95 2.94
N LEU A 75 14.91 -22.03 3.50
CA LEU A 75 14.14 -23.27 3.56
C LEU A 75 13.40 -23.57 2.25
N GLY A 76 12.90 -22.53 1.57
CA GLY A 76 11.97 -22.65 0.46
C GLY A 76 12.42 -22.05 -0.88
N GLY A 77 13.61 -21.43 -0.95
CA GLY A 77 14.12 -20.78 -2.16
C GLY A 77 13.25 -19.61 -2.63
N GLY A 78 12.56 -18.93 -1.71
CA GLY A 78 11.64 -17.84 -2.03
C GLY A 78 10.28 -18.28 -2.58
N ALA A 79 9.90 -19.56 -2.45
CA ALA A 79 8.57 -20.04 -2.86
C ALA A 79 7.46 -19.49 -1.93
N PRO A 80 6.41 -18.81 -2.44
CA PRO A 80 5.33 -18.25 -1.63
C PRO A 80 4.67 -19.25 -0.69
N GLU A 81 4.53 -20.51 -1.14
CA GLU A 81 3.86 -21.56 -0.39
C GLU A 81 4.54 -21.85 0.95
N VAL A 82 5.87 -21.75 1.02
CA VAL A 82 6.62 -21.96 2.26
C VAL A 82 6.32 -20.86 3.26
N PHE A 83 6.18 -19.62 2.80
CA PHE A 83 5.85 -18.47 3.65
C PHE A 83 4.43 -18.54 4.18
N HIS A 84 3.45 -18.79 3.31
CA HIS A 84 2.06 -18.90 3.73
C HIS A 84 1.82 -20.14 4.61
N ALA A 85 2.51 -21.26 4.35
CA ALA A 85 2.47 -22.44 5.23
C ALA A 85 3.07 -22.14 6.62
N ALA A 86 4.17 -21.39 6.68
CA ALA A 86 4.77 -20.98 7.95
C ALA A 86 3.84 -20.02 8.73
N ASN A 87 3.16 -19.08 8.04
CA ASN A 87 2.15 -18.22 8.65
C ASN A 87 0.98 -19.05 9.20
N LEU A 88 0.49 -20.03 8.43
CA LEU A 88 -0.55 -20.93 8.90
C LEU A 88 -0.09 -21.72 10.14
N ALA A 89 1.13 -22.24 10.15
CA ALA A 89 1.68 -22.93 11.30
C ALA A 89 1.74 -22.03 12.55
N LEU A 90 2.20 -20.78 12.42
CA LEU A 90 2.21 -19.81 13.51
C LEU A 90 0.80 -19.53 14.04
N PHE A 91 -0.19 -19.36 13.15
CA PHE A 91 -1.58 -19.16 13.57
C PHE A 91 -2.13 -20.36 14.34
N LEU A 92 -1.88 -21.58 13.87
CA LEU A 92 -2.30 -22.81 14.57
C LEU A 92 -1.62 -22.91 15.95
N ILE A 93 -0.33 -22.59 16.05
CA ILE A 93 0.38 -22.55 17.33
C ILE A 93 -0.25 -21.49 18.26
N ALA A 94 -0.57 -20.29 17.76
CA ALA A 94 -1.24 -19.26 18.55
C ALA A 94 -2.60 -19.72 19.10
N VAL A 95 -3.42 -20.42 18.29
CA VAL A 95 -4.69 -21.02 18.74
C VAL A 95 -4.45 -22.00 19.89
N LEU A 96 -3.46 -22.87 19.77
CA LEU A 96 -3.13 -23.87 20.80
C LEU A 96 -2.55 -23.24 22.07
N LEU A 97 -1.68 -22.24 21.96
CA LEU A 97 -1.13 -21.51 23.10
C LEU A 97 -2.23 -20.72 23.84
N LEU A 98 -3.15 -20.08 23.11
CA LEU A 98 -4.31 -19.41 23.71
C LEU A 98 -5.20 -20.42 24.44
N ALA A 99 -5.45 -21.59 23.85
CA ALA A 99 -6.21 -22.65 24.49
C ALA A 99 -5.54 -23.15 25.78
N ALA A 100 -4.21 -23.34 25.76
CA ALA A 100 -3.43 -23.75 26.93
C ALA A 100 -3.50 -22.69 28.04
N LEU A 101 -3.38 -21.40 27.67
CA LEU A 101 -3.49 -20.29 28.61
C LEU A 101 -4.91 -20.20 29.20
N ALA A 102 -5.95 -20.29 28.37
CA ALA A 102 -7.35 -20.29 28.82
C ALA A 102 -7.65 -21.49 29.72
N HIS A 103 -7.11 -22.67 29.40
CA HIS A 103 -7.25 -23.87 30.23
C HIS A 103 -6.66 -23.65 31.63
N ARG A 104 -5.46 -23.07 31.68
CA ARG A 104 -4.76 -22.77 32.93
C ARG A 104 -5.49 -21.71 33.77
N VAL A 105 -5.99 -20.66 33.12
CA VAL A 105 -6.58 -19.50 33.80
C VAL A 105 -8.02 -19.76 34.24
N ALA A 106 -8.83 -20.37 33.38
CA ALA A 106 -10.29 -20.45 33.53
C ALA A 106 -10.86 -21.88 33.30
N GLY A 107 -10.00 -22.88 33.11
CA GLY A 107 -10.39 -24.29 32.99
C GLY A 107 -10.70 -24.77 31.56
N PRO A 108 -10.96 -26.08 31.39
CA PRO A 108 -11.12 -26.73 30.07
C PRO A 108 -12.29 -26.20 29.25
N ARG A 109 -13.38 -25.77 29.90
CA ARG A 109 -14.54 -25.20 29.19
C ARG A 109 -14.23 -23.85 28.57
N ALA A 110 -13.50 -23.00 29.30
CA ALA A 110 -13.06 -21.72 28.77
C ALA A 110 -12.16 -21.93 27.55
N ALA A 111 -11.22 -22.88 27.62
CA ALA A 111 -10.37 -23.24 26.48
C ALA A 111 -11.17 -23.75 25.27
N ALA A 112 -12.19 -24.59 25.51
CA ALA A 112 -13.03 -25.14 24.45
C ALA A 112 -13.91 -24.10 23.74
N VAL A 113 -14.11 -22.91 24.34
CA VAL A 113 -14.82 -21.78 23.71
C VAL A 113 -13.83 -20.76 23.13
N ALA A 114 -12.79 -20.40 23.88
CA ALA A 114 -11.79 -19.41 23.46
C ALA A 114 -11.04 -19.84 22.19
N ALA A 115 -10.63 -21.10 22.10
CA ALA A 115 -9.89 -21.62 20.94
C ALA A 115 -10.68 -21.53 19.63
N PRO A 116 -11.93 -22.05 19.52
CA PRO A 116 -12.71 -21.93 18.29
C PRO A 116 -13.12 -20.48 17.98
N LEU A 117 -13.42 -19.64 18.99
CA LEU A 117 -13.69 -18.21 18.75
C LEU A 117 -12.51 -17.53 18.06
N PHE A 118 -11.30 -17.78 18.55
CA PHE A 118 -10.09 -17.22 17.97
C PHE A 118 -9.76 -17.85 16.60
N ALA A 119 -9.94 -19.16 16.45
CA ALA A 119 -9.67 -19.88 15.20
C ALA A 119 -10.59 -19.45 14.04
N LEU A 120 -11.81 -18.99 14.33
CA LEU A 120 -12.79 -18.58 13.31
C LEU A 120 -12.76 -17.11 12.94
N THR A 121 -11.99 -16.27 13.66
CA THR A 121 -11.96 -14.82 13.40
C THR A 121 -11.52 -14.52 11.96
N HIS A 122 -12.17 -13.56 11.28
CA HIS A 122 -11.73 -13.10 9.96
C HIS A 122 -10.50 -12.20 10.02
N ALA A 123 -10.15 -11.70 11.20
CA ALA A 123 -8.93 -10.90 11.39
C ALA A 123 -7.66 -11.69 11.03
N ALA A 124 -7.69 -13.03 11.10
CA ALA A 124 -6.58 -13.89 10.71
C ALA A 124 -6.38 -14.02 9.19
N ASP A 125 -7.39 -13.67 8.37
CA ASP A 125 -7.33 -13.85 6.91
C ASP A 125 -6.18 -13.05 6.29
N VAL A 126 -6.00 -11.80 6.72
CA VAL A 126 -4.97 -10.91 6.18
C VAL A 126 -3.57 -11.49 6.40
N PRO A 127 -3.12 -11.78 7.64
CA PRO A 127 -1.77 -12.28 7.84
C PRO A 127 -1.52 -13.70 7.33
N LEU A 128 -2.57 -14.46 6.99
CA LEU A 128 -2.45 -15.75 6.32
C LEU A 128 -2.28 -15.61 4.80
N LEU A 129 -2.96 -14.64 4.18
CA LEU A 129 -2.86 -14.34 2.74
C LEU A 129 -1.70 -13.41 2.38
N TRP A 130 -1.03 -12.82 3.37
CA TRP A 130 0.05 -11.87 3.19
C TRP A 130 1.29 -12.37 3.90
N ALA A 131 2.37 -12.68 3.18
CA ALA A 131 3.55 -13.30 3.79
C ALA A 131 4.16 -12.38 4.86
N SER A 132 4.24 -11.06 4.61
CA SER A 132 4.72 -10.06 5.57
C SER A 132 3.82 -9.93 6.80
N GLY A 133 2.55 -10.35 6.72
CA GLY A 133 1.63 -10.47 7.84
C GLY A 133 2.08 -11.47 8.92
N ALA A 134 3.13 -12.26 8.67
CA ALA A 134 3.84 -13.06 9.67
C ALA A 134 4.22 -12.25 10.91
N GLN A 135 4.49 -10.95 10.76
CA GLN A 135 4.83 -10.05 11.86
C GLN A 135 3.78 -10.07 12.98
N ASP A 136 2.48 -10.02 12.62
CA ASP A 136 1.38 -10.10 13.60
C ASP A 136 1.32 -11.47 14.28
N LEU A 137 1.49 -12.54 13.51
CA LEU A 137 1.40 -13.92 14.00
C LEU A 137 2.58 -14.28 14.90
N LEU A 138 3.79 -13.87 14.54
CA LEU A 138 4.99 -14.00 15.38
C LEU A 138 4.83 -13.24 16.69
N ALA A 139 4.45 -11.95 16.62
CA ALA A 139 4.26 -11.13 17.81
C ALA A 139 3.21 -11.74 18.75
N LEU A 140 2.06 -12.16 18.22
CA LEU A 140 1.03 -12.83 19.00
C LEU A 140 1.52 -14.16 19.61
N THR A 141 2.12 -15.03 18.80
CA THR A 141 2.57 -16.37 19.23
C THR A 141 3.60 -16.25 20.35
N LEU A 142 4.59 -15.36 20.18
CA LEU A 142 5.64 -15.11 21.16
C LEU A 142 5.09 -14.44 22.43
N ALA A 143 4.11 -13.54 22.31
CA ALA A 143 3.43 -12.93 23.45
C ALA A 143 2.63 -13.96 24.26
N LEU A 144 1.90 -14.87 23.60
CA LEU A 144 1.20 -15.98 24.27
C LEU A 144 2.18 -16.93 24.97
N ALA A 145 3.28 -17.27 24.30
CA ALA A 145 4.35 -18.08 24.89
C ALA A 145 4.99 -17.38 26.10
N ALA A 146 5.21 -16.07 26.04
CA ALA A 146 5.73 -15.28 27.16
C ALA A 146 4.80 -15.33 28.39
N LEU A 147 3.48 -15.21 28.20
CA LEU A 147 2.50 -15.33 29.30
C LEU A 147 2.53 -16.71 29.95
N LEU A 148 2.65 -17.77 29.15
CA LEU A 148 2.75 -19.15 29.66
C LEU A 148 4.08 -19.42 30.38
N ALA A 149 5.18 -18.88 29.86
CA ALA A 149 6.52 -19.01 30.42
C ALA A 149 6.70 -18.22 31.72
N LEU A 150 5.88 -17.18 31.95
CA LEU A 150 5.98 -16.31 33.12
C LEU A 150 6.01 -17.09 34.43
N GLU A 151 5.23 -18.16 34.55
CA GLU A 151 5.18 -19.01 35.75
C GLU A 151 6.41 -19.92 35.96
N ALA A 152 7.17 -20.20 34.91
CA ALA A 152 8.40 -21.00 34.99
C ALA A 152 9.65 -20.11 35.13
N SER A 153 9.74 -19.04 34.33
CA SER A 153 10.92 -18.17 34.30
C SER A 153 10.56 -16.77 33.79
N ALA A 154 10.77 -15.76 34.64
CA ALA A 154 10.61 -14.35 34.27
C ALA A 154 11.58 -13.92 33.16
N ALA A 155 12.80 -14.49 33.15
CA ALA A 155 13.80 -14.20 32.13
C ALA A 155 13.39 -14.74 30.75
N LEU A 156 12.87 -15.98 30.70
CA LEU A 156 12.37 -16.55 29.44
C LEU A 156 11.14 -15.77 28.93
N ALA A 157 10.23 -15.39 29.82
CA ALA A 157 9.09 -14.55 29.46
C ALA A 157 9.52 -13.20 28.88
N ALA A 158 10.51 -12.54 29.48
CA ALA A 158 11.06 -11.28 28.98
C ALA A 158 11.78 -11.45 27.63
N ALA A 159 12.53 -12.54 27.42
CA ALA A 159 13.19 -12.83 26.15
C ALA A 159 12.17 -13.08 25.02
N LEU A 160 11.12 -13.86 25.30
CA LEU A 160 10.01 -14.10 24.37
C LEU A 160 9.25 -12.80 24.06
N PHE A 161 9.03 -11.95 25.06
CA PHE A 161 8.40 -10.64 24.86
C PHE A 161 9.27 -9.69 24.03
N LEU A 162 10.59 -9.66 24.26
CA LEU A 162 11.51 -8.90 23.42
C LEU A 162 11.43 -9.37 21.97
N ALA A 163 11.46 -10.68 21.74
CA ALA A 163 11.26 -11.25 20.40
C ALA A 163 9.91 -10.84 19.81
N ALA A 164 8.84 -10.85 20.59
CA ALA A 164 7.51 -10.40 20.16
C ALA A 164 7.51 -8.94 19.70
N LEU A 165 8.13 -8.03 20.47
CA LEU A 165 8.28 -6.61 20.11
C LEU A 165 9.14 -6.39 18.87
N LEU A 166 10.18 -7.21 18.69
CA LEU A 166 11.02 -7.18 17.48
C LEU A 166 10.32 -7.77 16.25
N ALA A 167 9.18 -8.45 16.43
CA ALA A 167 8.29 -8.88 15.36
C ALA A 167 7.23 -7.82 15.06
N LYS A 168 6.53 -7.31 16.08
CA LYS A 168 5.53 -6.22 15.94
C LYS A 168 5.20 -5.56 17.27
N GLU A 169 4.97 -4.25 17.23
CA GLU A 169 4.66 -3.40 18.39
C GLU A 169 3.22 -3.52 18.91
N THR A 170 2.33 -4.26 18.23
CA THR A 170 0.92 -4.44 18.66
C THR A 170 0.77 -5.11 20.03
N VAL A 171 1.83 -5.76 20.54
CA VAL A 171 1.89 -6.40 21.85
C VAL A 171 2.55 -5.54 22.94
N VAL A 172 2.79 -4.25 22.68
CA VAL A 172 3.54 -3.34 23.58
C VAL A 172 2.99 -3.28 25.03
N LEU A 173 1.69 -3.51 25.21
CA LEU A 173 1.05 -3.53 26.54
C LEU A 173 0.99 -4.93 27.20
N LEU A 174 1.71 -5.92 26.67
CA LEU A 174 1.82 -7.25 27.30
C LEU A 174 2.25 -7.21 28.78
N PRO A 175 3.18 -6.35 29.24
CA PRO A 175 3.59 -6.32 30.65
C PRO A 175 2.44 -6.03 31.61
N VAL A 176 1.45 -5.23 31.20
CA VAL A 176 0.23 -4.95 31.98
C VAL A 176 -0.62 -6.21 32.13
N VAL A 177 -0.80 -6.95 31.04
CA VAL A 177 -1.52 -8.24 31.04
C VAL A 177 -0.80 -9.26 31.92
N ALA A 178 0.52 -9.36 31.78
CA ALA A 178 1.37 -10.25 32.57
C ALA A 178 1.29 -9.93 34.07
N LEU A 179 1.25 -8.65 34.44
CA LEU A 179 1.16 -8.21 35.84
C LEU A 179 -0.16 -8.67 36.49
N VAL A 180 -1.28 -8.48 35.80
CA VAL A 180 -2.59 -8.91 36.30
C VAL A 180 -2.74 -10.43 36.30
N LEU A 181 -2.16 -11.13 35.32
CA LEU A 181 -2.09 -12.58 35.33
C LEU A 181 -1.29 -13.11 36.54
N ALA A 182 -0.09 -12.56 36.81
CA ALA A 182 0.74 -12.95 37.94
C ALA A 182 0.08 -12.67 39.30
N ARG A 183 -0.74 -11.62 39.40
CA ARG A 183 -1.49 -11.27 40.61
C ARG A 183 -2.48 -12.35 41.06
N ARG A 184 -2.92 -13.25 40.18
CA ARG A 184 -3.86 -14.34 40.52
C ARG A 184 -3.27 -15.36 41.52
N GLY A 185 -1.94 -15.50 41.57
CA GLY A 185 -1.25 -16.44 42.48
C GLY A 185 -0.38 -15.78 43.54
N HIS A 186 -0.24 -14.45 43.50
CA HIS A 186 0.74 -13.72 44.29
C HIS A 186 0.18 -12.37 44.77
N ASP A 187 0.85 -11.73 45.73
CA ASP A 187 0.57 -10.33 46.07
C ASP A 187 1.06 -9.37 44.95
N TRP A 188 0.70 -8.09 45.05
CA TRP A 188 1.10 -7.10 44.03
C TRP A 188 2.61 -6.90 43.93
N GLY A 189 3.33 -6.98 45.06
CA GLY A 189 4.79 -6.81 45.07
C GLY A 189 5.52 -7.95 44.37
N ALA A 190 5.14 -9.20 44.64
CA ALA A 190 5.70 -10.37 43.98
C ALA A 190 5.29 -10.44 42.50
N ALA A 191 4.04 -10.09 42.17
CA ALA A 191 3.59 -9.98 40.78
C ALA A 191 4.44 -8.97 40.00
N LEU A 192 4.69 -7.78 40.59
CA LEU A 192 5.52 -6.74 39.98
C LEU A 192 6.98 -7.17 39.83
N ARG A 193 7.61 -7.74 40.87
CA ARG A 193 8.99 -8.26 40.78
C ARG A 193 9.14 -9.30 39.67
N ARG A 194 8.12 -10.14 39.50
CA ARG A 194 8.10 -11.20 38.48
C ARG A 194 7.96 -10.65 37.06
N THR A 195 7.25 -9.54 36.87
CA THR A 195 7.04 -8.92 35.55
C THR A 195 7.98 -7.77 35.25
N LEU A 196 8.77 -7.32 36.24
CA LEU A 196 9.76 -6.24 36.09
C LEU A 196 10.70 -6.45 34.89
N PRO A 197 11.20 -7.67 34.59
CA PRO A 197 12.00 -7.91 33.39
C PRO A 197 11.28 -7.56 32.08
N CYS A 198 9.97 -7.82 31.97
CA CYS A 198 9.17 -7.44 30.80
C CYS A 198 9.00 -5.92 30.67
N PHE A 199 8.83 -5.21 31.79
CA PHE A 199 8.83 -3.74 31.79
C PHE A 199 10.19 -3.16 31.38
N GLY A 200 11.29 -3.77 31.83
CA GLY A 200 12.64 -3.40 31.41
C GLY A 200 12.85 -3.57 29.90
N VAL A 201 12.39 -4.69 29.34
CA VAL A 201 12.38 -4.93 27.89
C VAL A 201 11.57 -3.89 27.14
N LEU A 202 10.36 -3.55 27.64
CA LEU A 202 9.53 -2.50 27.05
C LEU A 202 10.25 -1.15 27.03
N ALA A 203 10.85 -0.75 28.15
CA ALA A 203 11.58 0.52 28.25
C ALA A 203 12.77 0.56 27.29
N LEU A 204 13.55 -0.52 27.21
CA LEU A 204 14.69 -0.63 26.29
C LEU A 204 14.23 -0.54 24.83
N TRP A 205 13.19 -1.29 24.46
CA TRP A 205 12.64 -1.24 23.11
C TRP A 205 12.13 0.16 22.76
N ALA A 206 11.33 0.78 23.64
CA ALA A 206 10.77 2.11 23.42
C ALA A 206 11.88 3.16 23.24
N PHE A 207 12.95 3.09 24.03
CA PHE A 207 14.11 3.96 23.89
C PHE A 207 14.77 3.79 22.51
N THR A 208 15.05 2.54 22.09
CA THR A 208 15.69 2.28 20.79
C THR A 208 14.82 2.64 19.59
N ALA A 209 13.52 2.37 19.66
CA ALA A 209 12.55 2.72 18.63
C ALA A 209 12.39 4.24 18.51
N GLY A 210 12.29 4.95 19.65
CA GLY A 210 12.23 6.41 19.69
C GLY A 210 13.49 7.06 19.15
N ALA A 211 14.68 6.59 19.54
CA ALA A 211 15.94 7.10 19.02
C ALA A 211 16.05 6.94 17.48
N ARG A 212 15.60 5.80 16.94
CA ARG A 212 15.55 5.58 15.50
C ARG A 212 14.53 6.46 14.79
N ALA A 213 13.33 6.62 15.36
CA ALA A 213 12.31 7.49 14.81
C ALA A 213 12.82 8.94 14.69
N ILE A 214 13.53 9.43 15.70
CA ILE A 214 14.17 10.75 15.69
C ILE A 214 15.28 10.81 14.63
N ALA A 215 16.17 9.81 14.59
CA ALA A 215 17.30 9.77 13.65
C ALA A 215 16.86 9.72 12.18
N HIS A 216 15.73 9.08 11.88
CA HIS A 216 15.18 8.97 10.53
C HIS A 216 14.15 10.06 10.19
N GLY A 217 13.92 11.03 11.09
CA GLY A 217 12.92 12.07 10.87
C GLY A 217 11.51 11.53 10.67
N LEU A 218 11.17 10.40 11.31
CA LEU A 218 9.83 9.83 11.25
C LEU A 218 8.88 10.78 11.97
N HIS A 219 8.20 11.61 11.19
CA HIS A 219 7.15 12.46 11.68
C HIS A 219 5.94 11.61 12.04
N LEU A 220 5.36 11.86 13.22
CA LEU A 220 4.03 11.36 13.53
C LEU A 220 3.07 11.84 12.42
N PRO A 221 2.13 11.01 11.95
CA PRO A 221 1.18 11.41 10.92
C PRO A 221 0.52 12.74 11.31
N ALA A 222 0.58 13.74 10.42
CA ALA A 222 -0.05 15.05 10.64
C ALA A 222 -1.57 14.95 10.92
N ASP A 223 -2.18 13.83 10.51
CA ASP A 223 -3.58 13.47 10.74
C ASP A 223 -3.83 12.88 12.15
N SER A 224 -2.97 13.15 13.13
CA SER A 224 -3.20 12.74 14.52
C SER A 224 -4.32 13.58 15.13
N GLY A 225 -5.56 13.18 14.88
CA GLY A 225 -6.72 13.64 15.64
C GLY A 225 -6.53 13.43 17.15
N PRO A 226 -7.40 14.03 17.99
CA PRO A 226 -7.24 13.96 19.43
C PRO A 226 -7.27 12.49 19.90
N TRP A 227 -6.27 12.08 20.66
CA TRP A 227 -6.10 10.68 21.11
C TRP A 227 -7.39 10.02 21.68
N PRO A 228 -8.24 10.71 22.48
CA PRO A 228 -9.49 10.12 22.95
C PRO A 228 -10.46 9.69 21.84
N THR A 229 -10.56 10.45 20.75
CA THR A 229 -11.45 10.08 19.63
C THR A 229 -10.90 8.89 18.88
N HIS A 230 -9.57 8.81 18.69
CA HIS A 230 -8.92 7.66 18.08
C HIS A 230 -9.02 6.40 18.93
N ALA A 231 -8.90 6.51 20.26
CA ALA A 231 -9.09 5.39 21.17
C ALA A 231 -10.55 4.87 21.13
N ALA A 232 -11.54 5.77 21.12
CA ALA A 232 -12.94 5.41 20.97
C ALA A 232 -13.22 4.75 19.60
N ALA A 233 -12.64 5.30 18.54
CA ALA A 233 -12.75 4.76 17.19
C ALA A 233 -12.11 3.36 17.06
N ALA A 234 -10.91 3.17 17.62
CA ALA A 234 -10.24 1.87 17.68
C ALA A 234 -11.05 0.84 18.48
N LEU A 235 -11.67 1.23 19.59
CA LEU A 235 -12.57 0.37 20.35
C LEU A 235 -13.81 -0.01 19.53
N ALA A 236 -14.42 0.94 18.83
CA ALA A 236 -15.56 0.66 17.96
C ALA A 236 -15.17 -0.29 16.81
N ALA A 237 -14.02 -0.06 16.17
CA ALA A 237 -13.47 -0.94 15.14
C ALA A 237 -13.15 -2.35 15.67
N PHE A 238 -12.62 -2.45 16.89
CA PHE A 238 -12.40 -3.73 17.57
C PHE A 238 -13.71 -4.50 17.80
N LEU A 239 -14.73 -3.85 18.35
CA LEU A 239 -16.02 -4.49 18.61
C LEU A 239 -16.67 -4.97 17.31
N ARG A 240 -16.57 -4.18 16.23
CA ARG A 240 -17.02 -4.61 14.88
C ARG A 240 -16.23 -5.81 14.39
N THR A 241 -14.90 -5.81 14.57
CA THR A 241 -14.02 -6.91 14.17
C THR A 241 -14.38 -8.19 14.95
N LEU A 242 -14.56 -8.09 16.27
CA LEU A 242 -14.96 -9.21 17.13
C LEU A 242 -16.31 -9.81 16.72
N ALA A 243 -17.28 -8.95 16.38
CA ALA A 243 -18.60 -9.36 15.94
C ALA A 243 -18.64 -9.84 14.47
N GLY A 244 -17.59 -9.59 13.68
CA GLY A 244 -17.62 -9.72 12.22
C GLY A 244 -18.63 -8.77 11.55
N ALA A 245 -18.98 -7.66 12.21
CA ALA A 245 -20.08 -6.77 11.86
C ALA A 245 -19.63 -5.55 11.07
N GLU A 246 -18.82 -5.73 10.02
CA GLU A 246 -18.25 -4.61 9.28
C GLU A 246 -19.27 -3.80 8.41
N THR A 247 -20.61 -3.90 8.50
CA THR A 247 -21.66 -3.24 7.63
C THR A 247 -21.51 -3.26 6.08
N GLY A 248 -22.54 -3.73 5.35
CA GLY A 248 -22.56 -3.84 3.87
C GLY A 248 -23.53 -4.93 3.41
N ALA A 249 -24.07 -4.83 2.17
CA ALA A 249 -25.20 -5.63 1.68
C ALA A 249 -25.10 -7.16 1.93
N THR A 250 -26.25 -7.81 2.02
CA THR A 250 -26.46 -9.22 2.37
C THR A 250 -25.53 -10.16 1.63
N ALA A 251 -24.52 -10.68 2.31
CA ALA A 251 -23.60 -11.64 1.73
C ALA A 251 -24.18 -13.05 1.78
N THR A 252 -23.96 -13.83 0.73
CA THR A 252 -24.29 -15.25 0.69
C THR A 252 -23.24 -16.05 1.45
N LEU A 253 -23.64 -16.65 2.57
CA LEU A 253 -22.77 -17.55 3.33
C LEU A 253 -22.37 -18.76 2.47
N ARG A 254 -21.06 -18.99 2.31
CA ARG A 254 -20.55 -20.19 1.63
C ARG A 254 -20.85 -21.42 2.49
N ARG A 255 -21.36 -22.50 1.89
CA ARG A 255 -21.66 -23.79 2.57
C ARG A 255 -20.50 -24.28 3.44
N GLY A 256 -19.26 -24.10 2.98
CA GLY A 256 -18.08 -24.50 3.74
C GLY A 256 -17.91 -23.76 5.07
N ALA A 257 -18.22 -22.47 5.13
CA ALA A 257 -18.14 -21.70 6.37
C ALA A 257 -19.16 -22.23 7.39
N ILE A 258 -20.38 -22.57 6.95
CA ILE A 258 -21.42 -23.14 7.81
C ILE A 258 -20.94 -24.45 8.45
N VAL A 259 -20.28 -25.32 7.67
CA VAL A 259 -19.73 -26.59 8.18
C VAL A 259 -18.64 -26.35 9.22
N ALA A 260 -17.68 -25.45 8.94
CA ALA A 260 -16.63 -25.11 9.91
C ALA A 260 -17.21 -24.55 11.22
N ILE A 261 -18.22 -23.68 11.11
CA ILE A 261 -18.89 -23.08 12.27
C ILE A 261 -19.63 -24.16 13.07
N ALA A 262 -20.36 -25.06 12.39
CA ALA A 262 -21.06 -26.16 13.05
C ALA A 262 -20.09 -27.10 13.77
N LEU A 263 -18.96 -27.45 13.14
CA LEU A 263 -17.92 -28.27 13.78
C LEU A 263 -17.30 -27.59 14.99
N ALA A 264 -16.97 -26.30 14.89
CA ALA A 264 -16.44 -25.52 16.01
C ALA A 264 -17.43 -25.41 17.19
N ALA A 265 -18.72 -25.22 16.88
CA ALA A 265 -19.78 -25.19 17.89
C ALA A 265 -19.96 -26.57 18.56
N LEU A 266 -19.89 -27.66 17.80
CA LEU A 266 -19.90 -29.02 18.35
C LEU A 266 -18.69 -29.28 19.26
N LEU A 267 -17.50 -28.82 18.87
CA LEU A 267 -16.28 -28.93 19.67
C LEU A 267 -16.39 -28.18 21.01
N ALA A 268 -17.05 -27.01 21.04
CA ALA A 268 -17.30 -26.28 22.27
C ALA A 268 -18.17 -27.05 23.28
N CYS A 269 -19.01 -27.97 22.81
CA CYS A 269 -19.84 -28.85 23.65
C CYS A 269 -19.09 -30.07 24.22
N VAL A 270 -17.93 -30.44 23.66
CA VAL A 270 -17.21 -31.68 24.01
C VAL A 270 -16.92 -31.83 25.51
N PRO A 271 -16.40 -30.82 26.24
CA PRO A 271 -16.11 -30.97 27.67
C PRO A 271 -17.35 -31.32 28.50
N ALA A 272 -18.52 -30.82 28.10
CA ALA A 272 -19.76 -31.08 28.82
C ALA A 272 -20.26 -32.52 28.71
N VAL A 273 -19.96 -33.21 27.60
CA VAL A 273 -20.25 -34.63 27.43
C VAL A 273 -19.42 -35.47 28.40
N PHE A 274 -18.17 -35.07 28.65
CA PHE A 274 -17.25 -35.78 29.55
C PHE A 274 -17.43 -35.43 31.04
N GLU A 275 -18.11 -34.33 31.36
CA GLU A 275 -18.38 -33.88 32.74
C GLU A 275 -19.74 -34.35 33.30
N ARG A 276 -20.44 -35.28 32.63
CA ARG A 276 -21.67 -35.91 33.15
C ARG A 276 -21.36 -36.63 34.49
N GLY A 277 -21.57 -35.92 35.60
CA GLY A 277 -21.29 -36.41 36.96
C GLY A 277 -20.89 -35.32 37.96
N ALA A 278 -20.44 -34.14 37.52
CA ALA A 278 -20.18 -33.04 38.43
C ALA A 278 -21.50 -32.36 38.87
N PRO A 279 -21.78 -32.22 40.17
CA PRO A 279 -23.04 -31.64 40.66
C PRO A 279 -23.25 -30.21 40.09
N PRO A 280 -24.46 -29.86 39.64
CA PRO A 280 -24.75 -28.60 38.95
C PRO A 280 -24.69 -27.34 39.84
N HIS A 281 -24.48 -27.45 41.15
CA HIS A 281 -24.86 -26.39 42.11
C HIS A 281 -23.78 -25.38 42.54
N ALA A 282 -22.64 -25.24 41.87
CA ALA A 282 -21.74 -24.12 42.18
C ALA A 282 -20.82 -23.70 41.01
N ARG A 283 -21.37 -23.51 39.81
CA ARG A 283 -20.59 -22.92 38.70
C ARG A 283 -20.72 -21.40 38.73
N THR A 284 -19.99 -20.76 39.64
CA THR A 284 -19.84 -19.30 39.60
C THR A 284 -18.84 -18.91 38.51
N PRO A 285 -19.11 -17.87 37.70
CA PRO A 285 -18.14 -17.37 36.73
C PRO A 285 -16.84 -16.95 37.44
N ASP A 286 -15.69 -17.32 36.87
CA ASP A 286 -14.37 -16.84 37.31
C ASP A 286 -14.23 -15.37 36.92
N ARG A 287 -14.82 -14.49 37.74
CA ARG A 287 -14.80 -13.03 37.53
C ARG A 287 -13.38 -12.50 37.31
N PRO A 288 -12.35 -12.94 38.07
CA PRO A 288 -11.00 -12.47 37.81
C PRO A 288 -10.45 -12.90 36.44
N ALA A 289 -10.85 -14.06 35.88
CA ALA A 289 -10.44 -14.46 34.53
C ALA A 289 -11.14 -13.63 33.44
N ILE A 290 -12.44 -13.34 33.64
CA ILE A 290 -13.20 -12.43 32.76
C ILE A 290 -12.55 -11.04 32.76
N ALA A 291 -12.24 -10.50 33.94
CA ALA A 291 -11.59 -9.20 34.09
C ALA A 291 -10.20 -9.16 33.43
N LEU A 292 -9.40 -10.23 33.59
CA LEU A 292 -8.10 -10.35 32.92
C LEU A 292 -8.26 -10.33 31.39
N GLY A 293 -9.18 -11.13 30.84
CA GLY A 293 -9.42 -11.14 29.39
C GLY A 293 -9.92 -9.79 28.86
N ALA A 294 -10.81 -9.12 29.59
CA ALA A 294 -11.31 -7.79 29.22
C ALA A 294 -10.21 -6.71 29.27
N LEU A 295 -9.39 -6.71 30.32
CA LEU A 295 -8.22 -5.82 30.42
C LEU A 295 -7.25 -6.08 29.26
N TRP A 296 -6.98 -7.35 28.94
CA TRP A 296 -6.13 -7.72 27.82
C TRP A 296 -6.70 -7.23 26.49
N ALA A 297 -8.02 -7.40 26.25
CA ALA A 297 -8.65 -6.86 25.06
C ALA A 297 -8.43 -5.35 24.93
N ILE A 298 -8.67 -4.58 26.00
CA ILE A 298 -8.42 -3.14 26.04
C ILE A 298 -6.94 -2.82 25.77
N ALA A 299 -6.02 -3.52 26.45
CA ALA A 299 -4.59 -3.35 26.25
C ALA A 299 -4.14 -3.64 24.81
N GLY A 300 -4.81 -4.57 24.11
CA GLY A 300 -4.54 -4.83 22.69
C GLY A 300 -5.17 -3.83 21.74
N VAL A 301 -6.24 -3.15 22.13
CA VAL A 301 -6.88 -2.08 21.32
C VAL A 301 -6.04 -0.79 21.37
N MET A 302 -5.45 -0.47 22.53
CA MET A 302 -4.78 0.82 22.74
C MET A 302 -3.67 1.14 21.73
N PRO A 303 -2.76 0.22 21.33
CA PRO A 303 -1.75 0.51 20.31
C PRO A 303 -2.36 0.84 18.94
N VAL A 304 -3.54 0.29 18.63
CA VAL A 304 -4.24 0.54 17.35
C VAL A 304 -4.80 1.96 17.28
N ALA A 305 -5.05 2.62 18.43
CA ALA A 305 -5.47 4.02 18.47
C ALA A 305 -4.47 4.96 17.77
N ALA A 306 -3.17 4.66 17.83
CA ALA A 306 -2.13 5.43 17.13
C ALA A 306 -2.26 5.39 15.60
N VAL A 307 -2.93 4.37 15.08
CA VAL A 307 -3.16 4.16 13.64
C VAL A 307 -4.65 4.02 13.32
N ALA A 308 -5.53 4.61 14.15
CA ALA A 308 -6.97 4.49 14.00
C ALA A 308 -7.45 4.86 12.58
N PRO A 309 -6.96 5.95 11.92
CA PRO A 309 -7.34 6.26 10.54
C PRO A 309 -6.99 5.21 9.50
N ARG A 310 -6.14 4.23 9.83
CA ARG A 310 -5.67 3.17 8.93
C ARG A 310 -5.86 1.80 9.55
N TRP A 311 -6.85 1.66 10.45
CA TRP A 311 -7.06 0.41 11.18
C TRP A 311 -7.34 -0.75 10.22
N ARG A 312 -6.82 -1.93 10.56
CA ARG A 312 -7.06 -3.16 9.83
C ARG A 312 -7.50 -4.22 10.82
N ALA A 313 -8.41 -5.10 10.44
CA ALA A 313 -8.95 -6.12 11.34
C ALA A 313 -7.84 -6.93 12.07
N HIS A 314 -6.76 -7.27 11.36
CA HIS A 314 -5.64 -8.03 11.90
C HIS A 314 -4.83 -7.27 12.97
N HIS A 315 -4.89 -5.93 13.03
CA HIS A 315 -4.25 -5.16 14.10
C HIS A 315 -4.80 -5.55 15.48
N PHE A 316 -6.01 -6.11 15.53
CA PHE A 316 -6.68 -6.51 16.76
C PHE A 316 -6.44 -7.97 17.17
N LEU A 317 -5.58 -8.74 16.51
CA LEU A 317 -5.36 -10.16 16.86
C LEU A 317 -4.96 -10.36 18.33
N PHE A 318 -4.12 -9.48 18.88
CA PHE A 318 -3.76 -9.52 20.30
C PHE A 318 -4.95 -9.20 21.22
N ALA A 319 -5.80 -8.23 20.85
CA ALA A 319 -7.01 -7.90 21.59
C ALA A 319 -8.07 -9.02 21.52
N LEU A 320 -8.20 -9.66 20.35
CA LEU A 320 -9.14 -10.76 20.11
C LEU A 320 -8.78 -12.00 20.95
N ALA A 321 -7.49 -12.25 21.22
CA ALA A 321 -7.08 -13.30 22.16
C ALA A 321 -7.58 -13.02 23.59
N GLY A 322 -7.50 -11.77 24.05
CA GLY A 322 -8.05 -11.34 25.33
C GLY A 322 -9.58 -11.47 25.41
N ALA A 323 -10.29 -11.03 24.36
CA ALA A 323 -11.75 -11.17 24.29
C ALA A 323 -12.19 -12.63 24.24
N ALA A 324 -11.48 -13.48 23.49
CA ALA A 324 -11.74 -14.92 23.46
C ALA A 324 -11.59 -15.56 24.85
N LEU A 325 -10.57 -15.16 25.63
CA LEU A 325 -10.42 -15.59 27.02
C LEU A 325 -11.57 -15.11 27.90
N ALA A 326 -11.95 -13.82 27.82
CA ALA A 326 -13.03 -13.25 28.63
C ALA A 326 -14.37 -13.94 28.37
N LEU A 327 -14.71 -14.11 27.08
CA LEU A 327 -15.93 -14.79 26.64
C LEU A 327 -15.92 -16.28 27.01
N GLY A 328 -14.79 -16.96 26.82
CA GLY A 328 -14.63 -18.36 27.23
C GLY A 328 -14.82 -18.54 28.74
N ALA A 329 -14.22 -17.69 29.56
CA ALA A 329 -14.36 -17.71 31.01
C ALA A 329 -15.81 -17.41 31.46
N ALA A 330 -16.50 -16.48 30.80
CA ALA A 330 -17.91 -16.20 31.05
C ALA A 330 -18.81 -17.40 30.69
N CYS A 331 -18.57 -18.03 29.54
CA CYS A 331 -19.33 -19.19 29.10
C CYS A 331 -19.03 -20.47 29.91
N ALA A 332 -17.88 -20.56 30.59
CA ALA A 332 -17.53 -21.75 31.39
C ALA A 332 -18.52 -22.04 32.53
N ALA A 333 -19.15 -20.98 33.07
CA ALA A 333 -20.20 -21.08 34.08
C ALA A 333 -21.61 -21.28 33.49
N ALA A 334 -21.79 -20.99 32.20
CA ALA A 334 -23.06 -21.12 31.51
C ALA A 334 -23.33 -22.59 31.09
N PRO A 335 -24.56 -22.91 30.68
CA PRO A 335 -24.84 -24.17 30.00
C PRO A 335 -23.94 -24.35 28.76
N PRO A 336 -23.51 -25.58 28.44
CA PRO A 336 -22.57 -25.84 27.33
C PRO A 336 -23.04 -25.31 25.97
N TRP A 337 -24.35 -25.34 25.72
CA TRP A 337 -24.94 -24.84 24.49
C TRP A 337 -24.74 -23.32 24.33
N ALA A 338 -24.60 -22.56 25.42
CA ALA A 338 -24.37 -21.11 25.34
C ALA A 338 -23.02 -20.79 24.70
N GLY A 339 -21.97 -21.54 25.05
CA GLY A 339 -20.66 -21.42 24.41
C GLY A 339 -20.72 -21.80 22.92
N ALA A 340 -21.44 -22.86 22.57
CA ALA A 340 -21.64 -23.28 21.19
C ALA A 340 -22.41 -22.25 20.36
N VAL A 341 -23.48 -21.67 20.91
CA VAL A 341 -24.25 -20.59 20.27
C VAL A 341 -23.39 -19.35 20.06
N LEU A 342 -22.56 -18.98 21.05
CA LEU A 342 -21.65 -17.84 20.92
C LEU A 342 -20.61 -18.06 19.82
N VAL A 343 -19.98 -19.24 19.80
CA VAL A 343 -19.04 -19.66 18.74
C VAL A 343 -19.72 -19.63 17.38
N ALA A 344 -20.96 -20.13 17.29
CA ALA A 344 -21.73 -20.12 16.06
C ALA A 344 -22.03 -18.70 15.57
N ALA A 345 -22.51 -17.83 16.46
CA ALA A 345 -22.89 -16.46 16.13
C ALA A 345 -21.68 -15.62 15.66
N LEU A 346 -20.58 -15.62 16.43
CA LEU A 346 -19.37 -14.87 16.06
C LEU A 346 -18.63 -15.50 14.87
N GLY A 347 -18.70 -16.81 14.72
CA GLY A 347 -18.21 -17.53 13.54
C GLY A 347 -18.99 -17.15 12.27
N LEU A 348 -20.32 -17.02 12.35
CA LEU A 348 -21.16 -16.55 11.23
C LEU A 348 -20.84 -15.10 10.86
N GLY A 349 -20.71 -14.23 11.85
CA GLY A 349 -20.27 -12.84 11.63
C GLY A 349 -18.91 -12.79 10.94
N SER A 350 -17.94 -13.54 11.43
CA SER A 350 -16.61 -13.63 10.80
C SER A 350 -16.71 -14.15 9.36
N ALA A 351 -17.45 -15.23 9.12
CA ALA A 351 -17.66 -15.77 7.77
C ALA A 351 -18.31 -14.75 6.82
N GLN A 352 -19.27 -13.95 7.30
CA GLN A 352 -19.86 -12.87 6.54
C GLN A 352 -18.81 -11.80 6.19
N ALA A 353 -17.98 -11.39 7.15
CA ALA A 353 -16.90 -10.44 6.90
C ALA A 353 -15.89 -10.94 5.85
N ARG A 354 -15.58 -12.24 5.83
CA ARG A 354 -14.67 -12.86 4.82
C ARG A 354 -15.19 -12.77 3.39
N THR A 355 -16.50 -12.73 3.19
CA THR A 355 -17.12 -12.71 1.84
C THR A 355 -17.17 -11.33 1.20
N ARG A 356 -16.68 -10.30 1.87
CA ARG A 356 -16.77 -8.92 1.39
C ARG A 356 -15.75 -8.62 0.31
N SER A 357 -16.22 -7.98 -0.75
CA SER A 357 -15.38 -7.48 -1.85
C SER A 357 -14.86 -6.06 -1.60
N THR A 358 -15.53 -5.27 -0.78
CA THR A 358 -15.20 -3.86 -0.54
C THR A 358 -14.38 -3.68 0.74
N HIS A 359 -13.48 -2.70 0.71
CA HIS A 359 -12.67 -2.25 1.84
C HIS A 359 -12.69 -0.72 1.89
N ALA A 360 -12.21 -0.13 2.98
CA ALA A 360 -12.24 1.33 3.15
C ALA A 360 -11.22 2.01 2.21
N PRO A 361 -11.67 2.85 1.26
CA PRO A 361 -10.81 3.39 0.19
C PRO A 361 -9.92 4.57 0.63
N ARG A 362 -10.25 5.22 1.75
CA ARG A 362 -9.53 6.40 2.25
C ARG A 362 -9.33 6.29 3.75
N PRO A 363 -8.18 6.72 4.31
CA PRO A 363 -7.97 6.74 5.75
C PRO A 363 -9.09 7.46 6.50
N ASP A 364 -9.73 6.79 7.44
CA ASP A 364 -10.77 7.35 8.31
C ASP A 364 -10.86 6.52 9.60
N ALA A 365 -10.71 7.18 10.75
CA ALA A 365 -10.73 6.52 12.05
C ALA A 365 -12.09 5.86 12.33
N TRP A 366 -13.17 6.44 11.82
CA TRP A 366 -14.54 5.97 12.04
C TRP A 366 -15.07 5.05 10.95
N SER A 367 -14.23 4.71 9.97
CA SER A 367 -14.58 3.75 8.92
C SER A 367 -15.18 2.48 9.52
N THR A 368 -16.27 2.00 8.93
CA THR A 368 -16.93 0.76 9.33
C THR A 368 -16.32 -0.48 8.69
N LEU A 369 -15.43 -0.29 7.71
CA LEU A 369 -14.72 -1.32 6.97
C LEU A 369 -13.23 -1.28 7.30
N SER A 370 -12.61 -2.46 7.39
CA SER A 370 -11.14 -2.58 7.44
C SER A 370 -10.52 -1.98 6.17
N HIS A 371 -9.38 -1.31 6.30
CA HIS A 371 -8.63 -0.76 5.13
C HIS A 371 -8.02 -1.85 4.25
N VAL A 372 -7.84 -3.06 4.78
CA VAL A 372 -7.36 -4.22 4.04
C VAL A 372 -8.17 -5.43 4.47
N ASN A 373 -8.64 -6.21 3.51
CA ASN A 373 -9.36 -7.45 3.75
C ASN A 373 -8.93 -8.53 2.76
N ARG A 374 -9.53 -9.71 2.88
CA ARG A 374 -9.26 -10.86 2.02
C ARG A 374 -9.41 -10.56 0.53
N ALA A 375 -10.48 -9.88 0.12
CA ALA A 375 -10.74 -9.59 -1.29
C ALA A 375 -9.71 -8.62 -1.87
N ALA A 376 -9.34 -7.57 -1.13
CA ALA A 376 -8.31 -6.63 -1.53
C ALA A 376 -6.96 -7.34 -1.77
N LEU A 377 -6.54 -8.20 -0.83
CA LEU A 377 -5.29 -8.95 -0.98
C LEU A 377 -5.35 -9.97 -2.11
N SER A 378 -6.47 -10.65 -2.30
CA SER A 378 -6.64 -11.60 -3.40
C SER A 378 -6.58 -10.90 -4.76
N ALA A 379 -7.18 -9.70 -4.87
CA ALA A 379 -7.12 -8.87 -6.07
C ALA A 379 -5.69 -8.38 -6.34
N ALA A 380 -5.02 -7.83 -5.32
CA ALA A 380 -3.63 -7.39 -5.42
C ALA A 380 -2.68 -8.52 -5.83
N GLY A 381 -2.78 -9.67 -5.18
CA GLY A 381 -1.97 -10.84 -5.50
C GLY A 381 -2.23 -11.37 -6.91
N SER A 382 -3.49 -11.37 -7.36
CA SER A 382 -3.84 -11.77 -8.73
C SER A 382 -3.27 -10.79 -9.75
N ALA A 383 -3.38 -9.48 -9.49
CA ALA A 383 -2.83 -8.44 -10.35
C ALA A 383 -1.30 -8.54 -10.46
N GLU A 384 -0.59 -8.73 -9.34
CA GLU A 384 0.86 -8.92 -9.35
C GLU A 384 1.28 -10.18 -10.10
N HIS A 385 0.61 -11.31 -9.83
CA HIS A 385 0.89 -12.55 -10.52
C HIS A 385 0.67 -12.41 -12.04
N GLN A 386 -0.39 -11.72 -12.44
CA GLN A 386 -0.71 -11.50 -13.85
C GLN A 386 0.29 -10.56 -14.53
N VAL A 387 0.64 -9.43 -13.90
CA VAL A 387 1.66 -8.52 -14.42
C VAL A 387 3.00 -9.24 -14.57
N LEU A 388 3.38 -10.07 -13.59
CA LEU A 388 4.62 -10.83 -13.67
C LEU A 388 4.57 -11.92 -14.76
N ALA A 389 3.45 -12.63 -14.90
CA ALA A 389 3.28 -13.63 -15.95
C ALA A 389 3.38 -13.01 -17.35
N GLU A 390 2.70 -11.88 -17.56
CA GLU A 390 2.77 -11.14 -18.83
C GLU A 390 4.17 -10.55 -19.09
N LEU A 391 4.84 -10.05 -18.05
CA LEU A 391 6.22 -9.58 -18.16
C LEU A 391 7.16 -10.72 -18.58
N LYS A 392 7.06 -11.91 -17.97
CA LYS A 392 7.86 -13.08 -18.36
C LYS A 392 7.49 -13.62 -19.74
N ARG A 393 6.24 -13.45 -20.18
CA ARG A 393 5.80 -13.80 -21.52
C ARG A 393 6.45 -12.88 -22.57
N LEU A 394 6.48 -11.57 -22.32
CA LEU A 394 7.09 -10.59 -23.21
C LEU A 394 8.63 -10.67 -23.18
N HIS A 395 9.19 -10.85 -22.00
CA HIS A 395 10.62 -10.86 -21.76
C HIS A 395 11.02 -12.08 -20.92
N PRO A 396 11.17 -13.27 -21.52
CA PRO A 396 11.59 -14.46 -20.78
C PRO A 396 12.92 -14.27 -20.03
N ALA A 397 13.78 -13.38 -20.54
CA ALA A 397 14.97 -12.87 -19.89
C ALA A 397 15.06 -11.35 -20.10
N LEU A 398 15.75 -10.67 -19.19
CA LEU A 398 16.08 -9.25 -19.27
C LEU A 398 17.59 -9.08 -19.20
N ASP A 399 18.12 -8.11 -19.94
CA ASP A 399 19.54 -7.78 -19.88
C ASP A 399 19.89 -7.16 -18.50
N PRO A 400 21.09 -7.44 -17.96
CA PRO A 400 21.53 -6.81 -16.72
C PRO A 400 21.48 -5.28 -16.80
N GLY A 401 21.06 -4.66 -15.70
CA GLY A 401 20.91 -3.21 -15.58
C GLY A 401 19.65 -2.64 -16.24
N THR A 402 18.78 -3.47 -16.83
CA THR A 402 17.53 -2.99 -17.42
C THR A 402 16.65 -2.24 -16.41
N VAL A 403 16.12 -1.11 -16.86
CA VAL A 403 15.19 -0.26 -16.13
C VAL A 403 13.82 -0.30 -16.81
N LEU A 404 12.84 -0.83 -16.10
CA LEU A 404 11.47 -0.93 -16.56
C LEU A 404 10.64 0.25 -16.03
N PHE A 405 9.87 0.89 -16.90
CA PHE A 405 8.88 1.91 -16.52
C PHE A 405 7.48 1.42 -16.87
N GLY A 406 6.62 1.32 -15.87
CA GLY A 406 5.24 0.84 -16.02
C GLY A 406 4.23 1.99 -16.09
N SER A 407 3.25 1.90 -16.97
CA SER A 407 2.13 2.84 -17.09
C SER A 407 0.78 2.12 -17.17
N GLY A 408 -0.23 2.70 -16.53
CA GLY A 408 -1.59 2.13 -16.49
C GLY A 408 -1.71 0.81 -15.74
N LEU A 409 -0.66 0.38 -15.03
CA LEU A 409 -0.65 -0.84 -14.24
C LEU A 409 -1.80 -0.82 -13.21
N PRO A 410 -2.38 -1.99 -12.86
CA PRO A 410 -3.33 -2.07 -11.76
C PRO A 410 -2.73 -1.40 -10.51
N PRO A 411 -3.44 -0.49 -9.84
CA PRO A 411 -2.90 0.27 -8.72
C PRO A 411 -2.49 -0.63 -7.54
N GLU A 412 -3.04 -1.84 -7.47
CA GLU A 412 -2.70 -2.85 -6.49
C GLU A 412 -1.42 -3.63 -6.82
N ALA A 413 -0.90 -3.53 -8.03
CA ALA A 413 0.32 -4.21 -8.42
C ALA A 413 1.55 -3.48 -7.83
N GLY A 414 2.26 -4.12 -6.89
CA GLY A 414 3.50 -3.60 -6.29
C GLY A 414 4.71 -3.53 -7.24
N PHE A 415 4.50 -3.34 -8.54
CA PHE A 415 5.52 -3.39 -9.59
C PHE A 415 6.72 -2.46 -9.33
N ALA A 416 6.46 -1.22 -8.91
CA ALA A 416 7.49 -0.22 -8.62
C ALA A 416 7.97 -0.23 -7.16
N LEU A 417 7.31 -1.01 -6.29
CA LEU A 417 7.63 -1.00 -4.85
C LEU A 417 9.05 -1.51 -4.60
N GLY A 418 9.77 -0.84 -3.68
CA GLY A 418 11.18 -1.12 -3.42
C GLY A 418 12.09 -0.91 -4.64
N GLY A 419 11.68 -0.06 -5.60
CA GLY A 419 12.41 0.18 -6.85
C GLY A 419 12.45 -1.05 -7.77
N GLY A 420 11.40 -1.89 -7.73
CA GLY A 420 11.29 -3.09 -8.55
C GLY A 420 11.78 -4.36 -7.88
N ALA A 421 11.54 -4.52 -6.58
CA ALA A 421 11.90 -5.73 -5.85
C ALA A 421 11.28 -7.00 -6.47
N LEU A 422 10.02 -6.89 -6.92
CA LEU A 422 9.33 -7.96 -7.66
C LEU A 422 10.16 -8.45 -8.85
N VAL A 423 10.67 -7.54 -9.67
CA VAL A 423 11.42 -7.88 -10.89
C VAL A 423 12.78 -8.49 -10.53
N ARG A 424 13.51 -7.91 -9.59
CA ARG A 424 14.83 -8.43 -9.16
C ARG A 424 14.72 -9.85 -8.63
N VAL A 425 13.71 -10.13 -7.80
CA VAL A 425 13.50 -11.48 -7.25
C VAL A 425 13.02 -12.43 -8.35
N ALA A 426 12.08 -12.01 -9.19
CA ALA A 426 11.50 -12.91 -10.19
C ALA A 426 12.45 -13.32 -11.32
N TYR A 427 13.43 -12.46 -11.65
CA TYR A 427 14.50 -12.72 -12.63
C TYR A 427 15.83 -13.14 -11.97
N ALA A 428 15.91 -13.12 -10.64
CA ALA A 428 17.14 -13.38 -9.88
C ALA A 428 18.32 -12.47 -10.27
N ASP A 429 18.04 -11.21 -10.62
CA ASP A 429 19.04 -10.23 -11.02
C ASP A 429 18.88 -8.94 -10.21
N THR A 430 19.86 -8.67 -9.35
CA THR A 430 19.86 -7.51 -8.44
C THR A 430 20.12 -6.18 -9.15
N SER A 431 20.55 -6.19 -10.41
CA SER A 431 20.83 -4.99 -11.20
C SER A 431 19.55 -4.38 -11.80
N LEU A 432 18.48 -5.18 -11.94
CA LEU A 432 17.21 -4.73 -12.51
C LEU A 432 16.51 -3.69 -11.64
N ARG A 433 15.80 -2.75 -12.28
CA ARG A 433 14.99 -1.75 -11.60
C ARG A 433 13.63 -1.63 -12.28
N ALA A 434 12.61 -1.31 -11.49
CA ALA A 434 11.28 -1.01 -12.00
C ALA A 434 10.69 0.21 -11.29
N TYR A 435 10.03 1.06 -12.07
CA TYR A 435 9.48 2.34 -11.63
C TYR A 435 8.11 2.59 -12.27
N ALA A 436 7.33 3.48 -11.68
CA ALA A 436 6.21 4.08 -12.40
C ALA A 436 6.75 4.98 -13.53
N LEU A 437 6.00 5.13 -14.62
CA LEU A 437 6.42 5.98 -15.75
C LEU A 437 6.59 7.44 -15.35
N GLU A 438 5.79 7.92 -14.40
CA GLU A 438 5.81 9.27 -13.82
C GLU A 438 7.12 9.59 -13.08
N ASP A 439 7.89 8.54 -12.83
CA ASP A 439 9.06 8.52 -12.00
C ASP A 439 10.33 8.50 -12.91
N LEU A 440 10.15 8.66 -14.22
CA LEU A 440 11.20 8.68 -15.23
C LEU A 440 12.06 9.94 -15.09
N ASN A 441 13.38 9.78 -15.14
CA ASN A 441 14.34 10.88 -15.20
C ASN A 441 15.66 10.42 -15.81
N VAL A 442 16.50 11.38 -16.18
CA VAL A 442 17.84 11.15 -16.75
C VAL A 442 18.67 10.18 -15.91
N ALA A 443 18.72 10.36 -14.59
CA ALA A 443 19.54 9.54 -13.70
C ALA A 443 19.13 8.06 -13.70
N ARG A 444 17.83 7.77 -13.86
CA ARG A 444 17.32 6.40 -13.96
C ARG A 444 17.53 5.81 -15.34
N VAL A 445 17.31 6.59 -16.40
CA VAL A 445 17.54 6.17 -17.80
C VAL A 445 19.00 5.79 -18.03
N ARG A 446 19.95 6.53 -17.46
CA ARG A 446 21.39 6.26 -17.59
C ARG A 446 21.89 4.97 -16.92
N ARG A 447 21.05 4.29 -16.13
CA ARG A 447 21.47 3.07 -15.42
C ARG A 447 21.64 1.87 -16.34
N GLY A 448 20.96 1.85 -17.48
CA GLY A 448 21.01 0.73 -18.41
C GLY A 448 19.89 0.77 -19.44
N PRO A 449 19.65 -0.35 -20.15
CA PRO A 449 18.60 -0.44 -21.15
C PRO A 449 17.23 -0.08 -20.58
N VAL A 450 16.46 0.73 -21.29
CA VAL A 450 15.12 1.15 -20.86
C VAL A 450 14.05 0.30 -21.53
N ARG A 451 12.99 -0.03 -20.78
CA ARG A 451 11.76 -0.63 -21.30
C ARG A 451 10.54 0.15 -20.81
N ILE A 452 9.64 0.51 -21.73
CA ILE A 452 8.35 1.13 -21.43
C ILE A 452 7.25 0.09 -21.56
N LEU A 453 6.63 -0.22 -20.43
CA LEU A 453 5.57 -1.21 -20.32
C LEU A 453 4.25 -0.49 -20.09
N ARG A 454 3.23 -0.85 -20.86
CA ARG A 454 1.88 -0.31 -20.73
C ARG A 454 0.91 -1.44 -20.46
N TRP A 455 0.12 -1.30 -19.43
CA TRP A 455 -1.01 -2.18 -19.20
C TRP A 455 -2.20 -1.72 -20.05
N SER A 456 -2.84 -2.66 -20.74
CA SER A 456 -4.06 -2.42 -21.49
C SER A 456 -5.24 -2.99 -20.71
N PRO A 457 -6.12 -2.15 -20.11
CA PRO A 457 -7.28 -2.62 -19.37
C PRO A 457 -8.26 -3.43 -20.23
N GLN A 458 -8.34 -3.15 -21.53
CA GLN A 458 -9.25 -3.81 -22.46
C GLN A 458 -8.86 -5.26 -22.73
N SER A 459 -7.56 -5.52 -22.93
CA SER A 459 -7.04 -6.87 -23.16
C SER A 459 -6.57 -7.54 -21.87
N ASN A 460 -6.55 -6.80 -20.75
CA ASN A 460 -6.01 -7.24 -19.47
C ASN A 460 -4.59 -7.83 -19.65
N SER A 461 -3.74 -7.13 -20.41
CA SER A 461 -2.41 -7.61 -20.79
C SER A 461 -1.37 -6.51 -20.73
N LEU A 462 -0.10 -6.92 -20.64
CA LEU A 462 1.04 -6.03 -20.69
C LEU A 462 1.51 -5.91 -22.14
N GLU A 463 1.86 -4.69 -22.54
CA GLU A 463 2.46 -4.38 -23.84
C GLU A 463 3.83 -3.73 -23.62
N ASP A 464 4.86 -4.20 -24.33
CA ASP A 464 6.11 -3.46 -24.47
C ASP A 464 5.99 -2.48 -25.63
N THR A 465 6.06 -1.19 -25.34
CA THR A 465 5.96 -0.11 -26.32
C THR A 465 7.31 0.52 -26.62
N THR A 466 8.41 0.01 -26.07
CA THR A 466 9.77 0.59 -26.17
C THR A 466 10.19 0.84 -27.62
N THR A 467 9.88 -0.08 -28.52
CA THR A 467 10.29 -0.01 -29.94
C THR A 467 9.29 0.70 -30.84
N ARG A 468 8.10 1.06 -30.33
CA ARG A 468 7.10 1.77 -31.14
C ARG A 468 7.60 3.18 -31.41
N PRO A 469 7.70 3.61 -32.69
CA PRO A 469 8.13 4.96 -33.03
C PRO A 469 7.31 6.01 -32.30
N GLY A 470 7.98 7.01 -31.74
CA GLY A 470 7.32 8.11 -31.02
C GLY A 470 6.93 7.84 -29.58
N THR A 471 7.00 6.61 -29.05
CA THR A 471 6.61 6.32 -27.64
C THR A 471 7.30 7.24 -26.65
N PHE A 472 8.62 7.32 -26.68
CA PHE A 472 9.37 8.19 -25.78
C PHE A 472 9.08 9.68 -26.02
N VAL A 473 8.77 10.08 -27.26
CA VAL A 473 8.38 11.46 -27.57
C VAL A 473 7.01 11.77 -26.99
N SER A 474 6.04 10.85 -27.07
CA SER A 474 4.74 10.98 -26.41
C SER A 474 4.87 11.05 -24.89
N VAL A 475 5.77 10.24 -24.30
CA VAL A 475 6.09 10.34 -22.86
C VAL A 475 6.69 11.71 -22.55
N ALA A 476 7.69 12.17 -23.32
CA ALA A 476 8.32 13.47 -23.15
C ALA A 476 7.30 14.61 -23.23
N LEU A 477 6.36 14.57 -24.17
CA LEU A 477 5.28 15.55 -24.30
C LEU A 477 4.32 15.53 -23.11
N ALA A 478 3.95 14.33 -22.62
CA ALA A 478 3.11 14.22 -21.43
C ALA A 478 3.80 14.82 -20.19
N MET A 479 5.10 14.55 -20.01
CA MET A 479 5.89 15.12 -18.92
C MET A 479 6.14 16.63 -19.10
N LEU A 480 6.24 17.10 -20.34
CA LEU A 480 6.39 18.51 -20.67
C LEU A 480 5.17 19.31 -20.22
N VAL A 481 3.96 18.84 -20.51
CA VAL A 481 2.72 19.50 -20.07
C VAL A 481 2.63 19.53 -18.54
N ARG A 482 3.22 18.54 -17.86
CA ARG A 482 3.36 18.48 -16.40
C ARG A 482 4.45 19.39 -15.81
N ASP A 483 5.22 20.07 -16.66
CA ASP A 483 6.37 20.90 -16.29
C ASP A 483 7.50 20.09 -15.59
N GLU A 484 7.61 18.81 -15.93
CA GLU A 484 8.58 17.85 -15.36
C GLU A 484 9.85 17.76 -16.23
N GLY A 485 10.62 18.84 -16.29
CA GLY A 485 11.76 18.97 -17.22
C GLY A 485 12.78 17.82 -17.20
N ASP A 486 13.16 17.31 -16.02
CA ASP A 486 14.10 16.19 -15.90
C ASP A 486 13.55 14.87 -16.48
N ALA A 487 12.23 14.68 -16.42
CA ALA A 487 11.55 13.54 -17.01
C ALA A 487 11.46 13.67 -18.54
N VAL A 488 11.24 14.89 -19.06
CA VAL A 488 11.33 15.19 -20.50
C VAL A 488 12.72 14.84 -21.02
N ASP A 489 13.76 15.31 -20.35
CA ASP A 489 15.14 15.08 -20.77
C ASP A 489 15.50 13.59 -20.68
N GLY A 490 15.03 12.90 -19.64
CA GLY A 490 15.19 11.44 -19.51
C GLY A 490 14.52 10.68 -20.65
N ALA A 491 13.30 11.06 -21.03
CA ALA A 491 12.57 10.38 -22.10
C ALA A 491 13.24 10.61 -23.46
N LEU A 492 13.71 11.82 -23.74
CA LEU A 492 14.47 12.14 -24.95
C LEU A 492 15.81 11.40 -24.99
N GLU A 493 16.52 11.28 -23.87
CA GLU A 493 17.76 10.50 -23.78
C GLU A 493 17.50 9.01 -24.05
N ALA A 494 16.43 8.44 -23.46
CA ALA A 494 16.04 7.06 -23.71
C ALA A 494 15.69 6.83 -25.19
N ALA A 495 14.98 7.76 -25.83
CA ALA A 495 14.65 7.71 -27.25
C ALA A 495 15.88 7.71 -28.16
N ARG A 496 16.93 8.48 -27.80
CA ARG A 496 18.21 8.48 -28.54
C ARG A 496 18.92 7.15 -28.36
N ALA A 497 19.02 6.67 -27.13
CA ALA A 497 19.68 5.41 -26.81
C ALA A 497 19.03 4.19 -27.49
N SER A 498 17.71 4.21 -27.66
CA SER A 498 16.96 3.16 -28.38
C SER A 498 16.92 3.35 -29.90
N GLY A 499 17.42 4.47 -30.44
CA GLY A 499 17.31 4.80 -31.87
C GLY A 499 15.88 5.09 -32.35
N THR A 500 14.97 5.42 -31.44
CA THR A 500 13.55 5.70 -31.76
C THR A 500 13.21 7.20 -31.71
N LEU A 501 14.20 8.08 -31.54
CA LEU A 501 13.99 9.51 -31.53
C LEU A 501 13.56 9.99 -32.92
N THR A 502 12.39 10.62 -32.99
CA THR A 502 11.84 11.20 -34.23
C THR A 502 12.29 12.65 -34.41
N SER A 503 12.05 13.24 -35.58
CA SER A 503 12.27 14.67 -35.83
C SER A 503 11.52 15.56 -34.84
N THR A 504 10.30 15.18 -34.45
CA THR A 504 9.52 15.83 -33.39
C THR A 504 10.25 15.82 -32.04
N GLY A 505 10.90 14.69 -31.72
CA GLY A 505 11.69 14.56 -30.50
C GLY A 505 12.96 15.41 -30.52
N GLU A 506 13.65 15.47 -31.67
CA GLU A 506 14.81 16.38 -31.83
C GLU A 506 14.38 17.85 -31.75
N TYR A 507 13.22 18.21 -32.32
CA TYR A 507 12.65 19.55 -32.20
C TYR A 507 12.38 19.91 -30.73
N LEU A 508 11.75 19.00 -29.97
CA LEU A 508 11.54 19.19 -28.54
C LEU A 508 12.86 19.32 -27.78
N ALA A 509 13.85 18.48 -28.10
CA ALA A 509 15.15 18.54 -27.45
C ALA A 509 15.89 19.86 -27.70
N ALA A 510 15.73 20.46 -28.89
CA ALA A 510 16.28 21.77 -29.19
C ALA A 510 15.66 22.85 -28.28
N TRP A 511 14.34 22.83 -28.06
CA TRP A 511 13.69 23.76 -27.14
C TRP A 511 14.09 23.54 -25.68
N ARG A 512 14.26 22.29 -25.25
CA ARG A 512 14.81 21.97 -23.92
C ARG A 512 16.25 22.48 -23.76
N ALA A 513 17.07 22.42 -24.81
CA ALA A 513 18.39 23.02 -24.80
C ALA A 513 18.30 24.56 -24.70
N TRP A 514 17.38 25.18 -25.44
CA TRP A 514 17.14 26.63 -25.36
C TRP A 514 16.73 27.08 -23.96
N GLU A 515 15.78 26.37 -23.32
CA GLU A 515 15.31 26.67 -21.96
C GLU A 515 16.43 26.58 -20.92
N ARG A 516 17.38 25.64 -21.10
CA ARG A 516 18.57 25.51 -20.24
C ARG A 516 19.68 26.53 -20.56
N GLY A 517 19.44 27.45 -21.50
CA GLY A 517 20.41 28.47 -21.92
C GLY A 517 21.43 27.99 -22.96
N GLU A 518 21.32 26.76 -23.47
CA GLU A 518 22.20 26.18 -24.50
C GLU A 518 21.79 26.67 -25.91
N ARG A 519 21.69 28.01 -26.11
CA ARG A 519 21.10 28.63 -27.31
C ARG A 519 21.78 28.25 -28.64
N VAL A 520 23.11 28.18 -28.64
CA VAL A 520 23.89 27.80 -29.84
C VAL A 520 23.54 26.39 -30.29
N LYS A 521 23.59 25.43 -29.36
CA LYS A 521 23.25 24.02 -29.59
C LYS A 521 21.79 23.84 -30.03
N ALA A 522 20.88 24.59 -29.42
CA ALA A 522 19.47 24.60 -29.84
C ALA A 522 19.32 25.11 -31.29
N GLY A 523 20.00 26.20 -31.65
CA GLY A 523 20.00 26.74 -33.02
C GLY A 523 20.57 25.77 -34.05
N GLU A 524 21.69 25.12 -33.74
CA GLU A 524 22.28 24.07 -34.60
C GLU A 524 21.33 22.88 -34.79
N ALA A 525 20.68 22.42 -33.72
CA ALA A 525 19.71 21.33 -33.79
C ALA A 525 18.47 21.70 -34.61
N LEU A 526 17.95 22.93 -34.48
CA LEU A 526 16.84 23.43 -35.29
C LEU A 526 17.25 23.56 -36.77
N ALA A 527 18.44 24.07 -37.06
CA ALA A 527 18.97 24.15 -38.42
C ALA A 527 19.13 22.78 -39.07
N ALA A 528 19.60 21.78 -38.32
CA ALA A 528 19.69 20.39 -38.79
C ALA A 528 18.33 19.77 -39.14
N LEU A 529 17.24 20.28 -38.54
CA LEU A 529 15.86 19.91 -38.86
C LEU A 529 15.24 20.73 -40.00
N GLY A 530 16.02 21.62 -40.63
CA GLY A 530 15.57 22.46 -41.75
C GLY A 530 14.89 23.76 -41.35
N PHE A 531 14.97 24.16 -40.08
CA PHE A 531 14.45 25.46 -39.63
C PHE A 531 15.51 26.55 -39.77
N ALA A 532 15.11 27.71 -40.29
CA ALA A 532 15.97 28.89 -40.28
C ALA A 532 15.84 29.62 -38.93
N ALA A 533 16.98 29.84 -38.28
CA ALA A 533 17.09 30.54 -37.00
C ALA A 533 17.04 32.07 -37.18
N ASN A 534 16.15 32.57 -38.04
CA ASN A 534 15.99 33.99 -38.25
C ASN A 534 15.21 34.62 -37.08
N GLY A 535 15.53 35.89 -36.81
CA GLY A 535 14.79 36.72 -35.86
C GLY A 535 13.38 37.10 -36.35
N PRO A 536 12.73 38.06 -35.68
CA PRO A 536 11.31 38.31 -35.87
C PRO A 536 10.95 38.66 -37.32
N ALA A 537 9.82 38.17 -37.81
CA ALA A 537 9.41 38.42 -39.19
C ALA A 537 8.60 39.72 -39.27
N ASP A 538 9.07 40.70 -40.06
CA ASP A 538 8.29 41.91 -40.35
C ASP A 538 6.94 41.61 -41.06
N GLU A 539 6.77 40.38 -41.57
CA GLU A 539 5.56 39.90 -42.26
C GLU A 539 4.45 39.38 -41.31
N ASP A 540 4.73 39.20 -40.01
CA ASP A 540 3.86 38.52 -39.03
C ASP A 540 2.53 39.23 -38.72
N VAL A 541 2.46 40.55 -38.93
CA VAL A 541 1.23 41.34 -38.73
C VAL A 541 0.21 41.10 -39.86
N ARG A 542 0.64 40.69 -41.05
CA ARG A 542 -0.25 40.52 -42.22
C ARG A 542 -0.90 39.13 -42.27
N GLU A 543 -0.28 38.12 -41.65
CA GLU A 543 -0.80 36.75 -41.63
C GLU A 543 -1.91 36.54 -40.60
N ALA A 544 -1.81 37.16 -39.42
CA ALA A 544 -2.92 37.21 -38.44
C ALA A 544 -4.21 37.79 -39.07
N ALA A 545 -4.08 38.74 -39.99
CA ALA A 545 -5.19 39.32 -40.74
C ALA A 545 -5.77 38.40 -41.84
N ALA A 546 -5.07 37.34 -42.26
CA ALA A 546 -5.58 36.35 -43.22
C ALA A 546 -6.48 35.31 -42.55
N ILE A 547 -6.18 34.90 -41.31
CA ILE A 547 -7.02 34.02 -40.48
C ILE A 547 -8.40 34.66 -40.26
N ALA A 548 -8.43 35.98 -40.03
CA ALA A 548 -9.67 36.75 -39.90
C ALA A 548 -10.58 36.73 -41.15
N ARG A 549 -10.08 36.30 -42.32
CA ARG A 549 -10.84 36.22 -43.58
C ARG A 549 -11.40 34.83 -43.89
N GLY A 550 -11.25 33.86 -42.99
CA GLY A 550 -11.91 32.54 -43.09
C GLY A 550 -11.23 31.48 -43.99
N ASP A 551 -10.06 31.75 -44.57
CA ASP A 551 -9.30 30.77 -45.34
C ASP A 551 -8.28 30.03 -44.45
N SER A 552 -8.76 29.00 -43.75
CA SER A 552 -7.95 28.21 -42.81
C SER A 552 -6.84 27.40 -43.51
N ILE A 553 -7.07 26.93 -44.73
CA ILE A 553 -6.08 26.13 -45.46
C ILE A 553 -4.87 26.99 -45.85
N ALA A 554 -5.12 28.16 -46.45
CA ALA A 554 -4.04 29.07 -46.82
C ALA A 554 -3.30 29.60 -45.59
N ALA A 555 -4.03 29.92 -44.52
CA ALA A 555 -3.42 30.32 -43.25
C ALA A 555 -2.52 29.24 -42.66
N GLY A 556 -2.97 27.99 -42.61
CA GLY A 556 -2.17 26.87 -42.11
C GLY A 556 -0.92 26.60 -42.96
N SER A 557 -1.01 26.70 -44.29
CA SER A 557 0.15 26.58 -45.17
C SER A 557 1.17 27.68 -44.93
N ARG A 558 0.71 28.92 -44.77
CA ARG A 558 1.57 30.10 -44.54
C ARG A 558 2.25 30.07 -43.17
N LEU A 559 1.49 29.78 -42.11
CA LEU A 559 2.04 29.64 -40.76
C LEU A 559 3.11 28.52 -40.69
N ARG A 560 2.97 27.43 -41.46
CA ARG A 560 4.02 26.41 -41.59
C ARG A 560 5.29 26.97 -42.23
N THR A 561 5.16 27.72 -43.32
CA THR A 561 6.30 28.38 -44.00
C THR A 561 6.95 29.42 -43.09
N ALA A 562 6.16 30.27 -42.42
CA ALA A 562 6.65 31.26 -41.47
C ALA A 562 7.41 30.59 -40.32
N ARG A 563 6.84 29.54 -39.71
CA ARG A 563 7.51 28.76 -38.65
C ARG A 563 8.81 28.11 -39.13
N GLN A 564 8.88 27.65 -40.38
CA GLN A 564 10.11 27.12 -40.96
C GLN A 564 11.18 28.21 -41.16
N GLY A 565 10.78 29.41 -41.60
CA GLY A 565 11.68 30.54 -41.87
C GLY A 565 12.09 31.35 -40.62
N HIS A 566 11.26 31.36 -39.58
CA HIS A 566 11.37 32.23 -38.40
C HIS A 566 11.11 31.44 -37.12
N VAL A 567 11.80 30.30 -36.97
CA VAL A 567 11.51 29.37 -35.86
C VAL A 567 11.74 30.00 -34.48
N LEU A 568 12.60 31.02 -34.40
CA LEU A 568 12.94 31.73 -33.16
C LEU A 568 12.00 32.92 -32.86
N ASP A 569 10.98 33.16 -33.69
CA ASP A 569 9.95 34.16 -33.41
C ASP A 569 8.87 33.58 -32.48
N ALA A 570 8.76 34.14 -31.27
CA ALA A 570 7.78 33.69 -30.28
C ALA A 570 6.32 33.93 -30.70
N ALA A 571 6.05 34.99 -31.48
CA ALA A 571 4.72 35.33 -31.99
C ALA A 571 4.30 34.34 -33.09
N VAL A 572 5.20 33.99 -34.02
CA VAL A 572 4.94 32.94 -35.03
C VAL A 572 4.61 31.61 -34.37
N GLN A 573 5.40 31.18 -33.39
CA GLN A 573 5.14 29.95 -32.63
C GLN A 573 3.79 30.03 -31.88
N GLY A 574 3.47 31.20 -31.32
CA GLY A 574 2.21 31.44 -30.62
C GLY A 574 0.99 31.33 -31.53
N LEU A 575 1.01 32.03 -32.67
CA LEU A 575 -0.06 31.99 -33.67
C LEU A 575 -0.23 30.59 -34.27
N PHE A 576 0.88 29.90 -34.55
CA PHE A 576 0.83 28.51 -34.99
C PHE A 576 0.15 27.61 -33.95
N ALA A 577 0.48 27.78 -32.66
CA ALA A 577 -0.16 27.03 -31.59
C ALA A 577 -1.66 27.32 -31.52
N ASP A 578 -2.07 28.59 -31.51
CA ASP A 578 -3.49 28.99 -31.46
C ASP A 578 -4.28 28.43 -32.65
N PHE A 579 -3.69 28.46 -33.84
CA PHE A 579 -4.32 27.94 -35.05
C PHE A 579 -4.50 26.41 -35.02
N THR A 580 -3.52 25.68 -34.48
CA THR A 580 -3.49 24.20 -34.53
C THR A 580 -4.08 23.52 -33.30
N LEU A 581 -4.17 24.20 -32.16
CA LEU A 581 -4.65 23.62 -30.91
C LEU A 581 -6.08 23.02 -30.98
N PRO A 582 -7.04 23.61 -31.73
CA PRO A 582 -8.37 23.02 -31.89
C PRO A 582 -8.38 21.71 -32.71
N ASP A 583 -7.38 21.47 -33.56
CA ASP A 583 -7.29 20.27 -34.39
C ASP A 583 -6.56 19.16 -33.64
N GLU A 584 -7.29 18.11 -33.26
CA GLU A 584 -6.73 16.97 -32.53
C GLU A 584 -5.59 16.26 -33.29
N SER A 585 -5.62 16.27 -34.63
CA SER A 585 -4.57 15.68 -35.45
C SER A 585 -3.26 16.46 -35.40
N LEU A 586 -3.32 17.75 -35.08
CA LEU A 586 -2.17 18.66 -34.97
C LEU A 586 -1.80 18.99 -33.53
N ARG A 587 -2.47 18.38 -32.53
CA ARG A 587 -2.29 18.69 -31.11
C ARG A 587 -0.83 18.61 -30.65
N THR A 588 -0.07 17.65 -31.15
CA THR A 588 1.37 17.54 -30.82
C THR A 588 2.15 18.75 -31.29
N GLU A 589 1.89 19.23 -32.49
CA GLU A 589 2.57 20.42 -33.03
C GLU A 589 2.15 21.69 -32.29
N ALA A 590 0.87 21.79 -31.92
CA ALA A 590 0.33 22.90 -31.14
C ALA A 590 1.00 23.00 -29.76
N VAL A 591 1.13 21.87 -29.05
CA VAL A 591 1.81 21.80 -27.74
C VAL A 591 3.26 22.25 -27.85
N LEU A 592 3.98 21.77 -28.88
CA LEU A 592 5.38 22.13 -29.10
C LEU A 592 5.55 23.61 -29.45
N ALA A 593 4.67 24.17 -30.27
CA ALA A 593 4.71 25.57 -30.64
C ALA A 593 4.33 26.48 -29.45
N ALA A 594 3.33 26.08 -28.64
CA ALA A 594 2.99 26.79 -27.41
C ALA A 594 4.18 26.81 -26.42
N TYR A 595 4.84 25.66 -26.26
CA TYR A 595 6.03 25.55 -25.42
C TYR A 595 7.20 26.38 -25.97
N ALA A 596 7.49 26.30 -27.27
CA ALA A 596 8.54 27.10 -27.92
C ALA A 596 8.30 28.60 -27.71
N SER A 597 7.07 29.08 -27.92
CA SER A 597 6.70 30.47 -27.69
C SER A 597 6.89 30.90 -26.21
N ARG A 598 6.57 30.02 -25.25
CA ARG A 598 6.83 30.25 -23.81
C ARG A 598 8.32 30.34 -23.50
N VAL A 599 9.12 29.47 -24.09
CA VAL A 599 10.58 29.42 -23.86
C VAL A 599 11.30 30.60 -24.53
N LEU A 600 10.83 31.04 -25.70
CA LEU A 600 11.40 32.16 -26.44
C LEU A 600 11.09 33.51 -25.80
N ALA A 601 9.87 33.70 -25.29
CA ALA A 601 9.42 34.94 -24.67
C ALA A 601 8.67 34.67 -23.35
N PRO A 602 9.38 34.25 -22.28
CA PRO A 602 8.76 33.92 -20.99
C PRO A 602 8.16 35.15 -20.28
N GLU A 603 8.54 36.35 -20.66
CA GLU A 603 7.96 37.62 -20.22
C GLU A 603 6.69 38.02 -20.99
N PHE A 604 6.40 37.36 -22.12
CA PHE A 604 5.20 37.67 -22.91
C PHE A 604 3.95 37.01 -22.28
N PRO A 605 2.97 37.79 -21.80
CA PRO A 605 1.82 37.25 -21.04
C PRO A 605 1.05 36.17 -21.81
N TYR A 606 0.79 36.39 -23.11
CA TYR A 606 -0.02 35.47 -23.91
C TYR A 606 0.61 34.09 -24.10
N SER A 607 1.93 33.95 -23.96
CA SER A 607 2.58 32.64 -23.98
C SER A 607 2.16 31.77 -22.79
N TRP A 608 1.94 32.39 -21.63
CA TRP A 608 1.42 31.70 -20.43
C TRP A 608 -0.06 31.38 -20.54
N ARG A 609 -0.87 32.29 -21.12
CA ARG A 609 -2.28 32.02 -21.43
C ARG A 609 -2.42 30.79 -22.32
N ARG A 610 -1.65 30.73 -23.42
CA ARG A 610 -1.61 29.57 -24.34
C ARG A 610 -1.18 28.28 -23.64
N TRP A 611 -0.14 28.35 -22.82
CA TRP A 611 0.33 27.19 -22.08
C TRP A 611 -0.70 26.68 -21.07
N ALA A 612 -1.46 27.58 -20.42
CA ALA A 612 -2.57 27.20 -19.56
C ALA A 612 -3.65 26.43 -20.34
N SER A 613 -3.98 26.85 -21.57
CA SER A 613 -4.92 26.11 -22.43
C SER A 613 -4.44 24.71 -22.75
N VAL A 614 -3.16 24.54 -23.07
CA VAL A 614 -2.54 23.21 -23.26
C VAL A 614 -2.69 22.34 -22.00
N GLN A 615 -2.45 22.91 -20.83
CA GLN A 615 -2.57 22.19 -19.55
C GLN A 615 -4.02 21.85 -19.20
N LEU A 616 -4.98 22.74 -19.50
CA LEU A 616 -6.41 22.47 -19.33
C LEU A 616 -6.87 21.30 -20.20
N LEU A 617 -6.47 21.27 -21.48
CA LEU A 617 -6.78 20.18 -22.39
C LEU A 617 -6.15 18.84 -21.94
N GLY A 618 -5.00 18.89 -21.27
CA GLY A 618 -4.37 17.73 -20.65
C GLY A 618 -4.98 17.32 -19.29
N GLY A 619 -5.98 18.04 -18.77
CA GLY A 619 -6.56 17.78 -17.44
C GLY A 619 -5.64 18.18 -16.28
N HIS A 620 -4.61 18.99 -16.53
CA HIS A 620 -3.62 19.42 -15.55
C HIS A 620 -4.02 20.73 -14.87
N TYR A 621 -5.19 20.74 -14.22
CA TYR A 621 -5.85 21.92 -13.66
C TYR A 621 -4.98 22.75 -12.70
N ALA A 622 -4.23 22.10 -11.80
CA ALA A 622 -3.36 22.81 -10.87
C ALA A 622 -2.22 23.55 -11.58
N LEU A 623 -1.69 22.98 -12.66
CA LEU A 623 -0.64 23.60 -13.46
C LEU A 623 -1.19 24.74 -14.31
N ALA A 624 -2.35 24.51 -14.95
CA ALA A 624 -3.06 25.53 -15.70
C ALA A 624 -3.36 26.77 -14.83
N LYS A 625 -3.75 26.57 -13.56
CA LYS A 625 -3.96 27.64 -12.59
C LYS A 625 -2.68 28.48 -12.41
N ARG A 626 -1.53 27.84 -12.18
CA ARG A 626 -0.23 28.54 -12.05
C ARG A 626 0.12 29.33 -13.30
N SER A 627 -0.13 28.76 -14.48
CA SER A 627 0.11 29.43 -15.76
C SER A 627 -0.80 30.65 -15.96
N LEU A 628 -2.09 30.58 -15.58
CA LEU A 628 -3.01 31.72 -15.63
C LEU A 628 -2.66 32.81 -14.59
N GLU A 629 -2.23 32.40 -13.39
CA GLU A 629 -1.73 33.35 -12.38
C GLU A 629 -0.53 34.13 -12.92
N ARG A 630 0.42 33.44 -13.58
CA ARG A 630 1.57 34.07 -14.22
C ARG A 630 1.17 34.99 -15.38
N TYR A 631 0.18 34.60 -16.19
CA TYR A 631 -0.39 35.45 -17.25
C TYR A 631 -0.88 36.80 -16.70
N PHE A 632 -1.70 36.78 -15.65
CA PHE A 632 -2.23 38.01 -15.05
C PHE A 632 -1.22 38.79 -14.22
N GLU A 633 -0.15 38.15 -13.75
CA GLU A 633 0.99 38.85 -13.14
C GLU A 633 1.74 39.69 -14.18
N LEU A 634 1.95 39.13 -15.38
CA LEU A 634 2.66 39.79 -16.48
C LEU A 634 1.80 40.82 -17.23
N ALA A 635 0.47 40.65 -17.26
CA ALA A 635 -0.50 41.60 -17.82
C ALA A 635 -1.66 41.87 -16.85
N PRO A 636 -1.49 42.73 -15.83
CA PRO A 636 -2.55 43.05 -14.88
C PRO A 636 -3.83 43.58 -15.53
N GLU A 637 -3.70 44.36 -16.61
CA GLU A 637 -4.81 44.90 -17.41
C GLU A 637 -5.65 43.82 -18.09
N ALA A 638 -5.07 42.64 -18.37
CA ALA A 638 -5.79 41.52 -18.96
C ALA A 638 -6.92 41.02 -18.06
N ARG A 639 -6.86 41.26 -16.74
CA ARG A 639 -7.97 40.90 -15.82
C ARG A 639 -9.28 41.60 -16.20
N ALA A 640 -9.21 42.79 -16.81
CA ALA A 640 -10.39 43.52 -17.26
C ALA A 640 -10.79 43.19 -18.71
N GLN A 641 -9.86 42.64 -19.50
CA GLN A 641 -10.02 42.48 -20.96
C GLN A 641 -10.25 41.03 -21.39
N ASP A 642 -9.79 40.06 -20.61
CA ASP A 642 -9.84 38.62 -20.91
C ASP A 642 -10.71 37.89 -19.89
N ALA A 643 -12.03 38.12 -20.02
CA ALA A 643 -13.03 37.53 -19.14
C ALA A 643 -12.98 35.99 -19.14
N GLU A 644 -12.61 35.39 -20.26
CA GLU A 644 -12.50 33.93 -20.40
C GLU A 644 -11.41 33.36 -19.48
N ALA A 645 -10.19 33.90 -19.56
CA ALA A 645 -9.07 33.46 -18.71
C ALA A 645 -9.38 33.66 -17.22
N LEU A 646 -10.08 34.76 -16.87
CA LEU A 646 -10.46 35.06 -15.50
C LEU A 646 -11.48 34.04 -14.97
N VAL A 647 -12.51 33.71 -15.75
CA VAL A 647 -13.51 32.69 -15.40
C VAL A 647 -12.85 31.33 -15.16
N TRP A 648 -11.88 30.95 -16.00
CA TRP A 648 -11.13 29.71 -15.79
C TRP A 648 -10.32 29.73 -14.50
N LEU A 649 -9.60 30.82 -14.23
CA LEU A 649 -8.83 30.97 -13.00
C LEU A 649 -9.72 30.84 -11.75
N GLU A 650 -10.91 31.47 -11.77
CA GLU A 650 -11.89 31.38 -10.69
C GLU A 650 -12.43 29.96 -10.50
N ARG A 651 -12.77 29.26 -11.59
CA ARG A 651 -13.22 27.85 -11.54
C ARG A 651 -12.16 26.92 -10.98
N LEU A 652 -10.90 27.11 -11.40
CA LEU A 652 -9.76 26.33 -10.90
C LEU A 652 -9.52 26.60 -9.40
N ALA A 653 -9.66 27.87 -8.96
CA ALA A 653 -9.54 28.23 -7.55
C ALA A 653 -10.66 27.64 -6.67
N GLN A 654 -11.86 27.49 -7.23
CA GLN A 654 -13.00 26.86 -6.54
C GLN A 654 -12.99 25.33 -6.60
N GLY A 655 -12.08 24.73 -7.39
CA GLY A 655 -12.09 23.29 -7.64
C GLY A 655 -13.30 22.80 -8.45
N THR A 656 -13.98 23.69 -9.17
CA THR A 656 -15.19 23.40 -9.97
C THR A 656 -14.89 23.09 -11.43
N ALA A 657 -13.62 23.16 -11.85
CA ALA A 657 -13.19 22.77 -13.18
C ALA A 657 -13.34 21.25 -13.38
N GLY A 658 -14.40 20.85 -14.08
CA GLY A 658 -14.62 19.48 -14.55
C GLY A 658 -14.13 19.26 -16.00
N PRO A 659 -14.24 18.03 -16.52
CA PRO A 659 -13.81 17.66 -17.87
C PRO A 659 -14.66 18.27 -19.01
N ALA A 660 -15.70 19.04 -18.69
CA ALA A 660 -16.44 19.82 -19.68
C ALA A 660 -15.62 21.06 -20.08
N VAL A 661 -14.60 20.84 -20.90
CA VAL A 661 -13.89 21.89 -21.63
C VAL A 661 -14.72 22.19 -22.90
N PRO A 662 -14.98 23.47 -23.24
CA PRO A 662 -15.64 23.85 -24.50
C PRO A 662 -14.78 23.55 -25.73
#